data_AF-A0A948D0T9-F1
#
_entry.id   AF-A0A948D0T9-F1
#
_cell.length_a   1.000
_cell.length_b   1.000
_cell.length_c   1.000
_cell.angle_alpha   90.00
_cell.angle_beta   90.00
_cell.angle_gamma   90.00
#
_symmetry.space_group_name_H-M   'P 1'
#
loop_
_entity.id
_entity.type
_entity.pdbx_description
1 polymer ?
#
loop_
_entity_poly.entity_id
_entity_poly.type
_entity_poly.pdbx_seq_one_letter_code
_entity_poly.pdbx_strand_id
1 'polypeptide(L)'
;MATKTKITTNTFTKVFIYITGGMFVVTAGFGIYLSGNIKVFNKEAAIKESGAANSAHSRNVSSISSDRVLVAYSADWPEDLDNNGTQDSLQVAEYYMQRRGIPIENIISLPITDVTSYNRFQLSYDRLHDEIITPLKEKLAILGPSNIDVILLCYGLPYKTVAYAGTDPLTVSVDNAVMGLYRLVPEVDLFKDNNPYFEVSPIFNLPDKGHFNHDDYKYGGQTMYLVSRLDGPNGVTGTLELIDQALYGEQYISAQDGYYNGIGYADSYGEFGGDEGLANDPAVQNGWYSTVNDAAKNIAWTEHFVVEGEFPLKWEVTSNEIGEPGAEYSDSSSAEESPEQPLFYGGWYVMNEDVWDWLPGSLGIDLNSYSLSDLKTGTGYMGEGLVRGLTGTSGVINEPYVNGHARPHIFMAYIVRGYPFVEAAMLATPYLGWMAVNIGDPLYTPLAADKPLIYDTQEPVISSGYPVLIGEIDSGSRVVSVKVDDSPEPEVVKVSIDYGVDTDYEVTVDSGPGYFRRHEITLPDIDADTIYHYRLTLEDPVGNITVSDDYNFSNVSIPAIESVKANQINEIDVAFSETMDRVSAETVSNYSIDQGITVSSASLSSDERTVTLSTAPLTPGTIYTLTVNNVADLAGHPVNPNTQATFFYAARVYRSVGPGNTAALAIGASNALSISNFTASFILPLPDNVGVGDAIQYDSSGDGIIDTIAFISSRISSTEYVLTNSLGGTPDQVSGDSDWSIFRAYTSLTNAESGSENSGIDSSVSDFDSWTDGKDLVSAGEIRMIACYADAIDTERVDVNGWTTSQEAYLKIFAPVAPNEVGVTQRHNGIANEQGYKITNGTNWQAVIKVSSNNVQIEGLWVESTGDNCKGISTSAHITDTKIFGNLVSSVAINPGLNSNVGISMETADQGHSTYVTNNIVIGYGTGIYVKGSWDSFANFFIYNNTAVRNINGVKCYHGADNGSFIFKNNLVADNTSADWYQASVSTGSTHNSSSDDTVPEEGIYYADAVVTFIDESNNNYHLDTLDTGAKDKGTNLSEDEYYAFSVDVDVEGRTGIWDIGADEALGGQINQPPSVDAGYNQEITWPIVTVSLDGTVDDDNLPAVATLWEKVGGDGEVSFGDPSAIDTTASFSEAGAYELRLTADDGEFQISDIVTIIVHEAPTPGGSPVMLKEVFHYIFQD
;
A
#
# COMPACT_ATOMS: atom_id res chain seq x y z
N MET A 1 -46.58 24.17 38.09
CA MET A 1 -47.78 23.36 38.39
C MET A 1 -48.67 23.41 37.15
N ALA A 2 -49.15 22.34 36.53
CA ALA A 2 -49.23 20.95 36.93
C ALA A 2 -48.93 20.02 35.75
N THR A 3 -48.48 18.84 36.12
CA THR A 3 -47.87 17.77 35.34
C THR A 3 -48.90 16.83 34.68
N LYS A 4 -48.41 16.04 33.71
CA LYS A 4 -48.71 14.60 33.47
C LYS A 4 -49.96 14.21 32.64
N THR A 5 -49.75 13.68 31.42
CA THR A 5 -49.70 12.22 31.07
C THR A 5 -50.10 11.93 29.61
N LYS A 6 -49.46 10.89 29.08
CA LYS A 6 -49.33 10.30 27.74
C LYS A 6 -50.52 9.41 27.30
N ILE A 7 -50.48 8.97 26.00
CA ILE A 7 -51.08 7.76 25.35
C ILE A 7 -52.48 8.01 24.69
N THR A 8 -52.86 7.70 23.43
CA THR A 8 -52.36 6.90 22.27
C THR A 8 -53.15 7.22 20.98
N THR A 9 -52.51 7.00 19.82
CA THR A 9 -52.99 6.51 18.48
C THR A 9 -54.42 6.82 17.99
N ASN A 10 -54.55 7.49 16.84
CA ASN A 10 -54.88 6.86 15.54
C ASN A 10 -55.28 7.89 14.46
N THR A 11 -54.68 7.72 13.27
CA THR A 11 -55.22 8.01 11.92
C THR A 11 -55.53 9.45 11.49
N PHE A 12 -54.64 9.91 10.59
CA PHE A 12 -54.88 10.60 9.33
C PHE A 12 -55.13 12.13 9.23
N THR A 13 -54.12 12.75 8.58
CA THR A 13 -54.16 13.72 7.46
C THR A 13 -54.20 15.22 7.75
N LYS A 14 -53.10 15.90 7.39
CA LYS A 14 -53.15 17.27 6.85
C LYS A 14 -52.48 17.33 5.48
N VAL A 15 -53.17 18.08 4.63
CA VAL A 15 -53.01 18.37 3.21
C VAL A 15 -51.88 19.38 2.97
N PHE A 16 -51.05 19.18 1.94
CA PHE A 16 -50.14 20.20 1.41
C PHE A 16 -50.80 20.97 0.24
N ILE A 17 -50.57 22.28 0.20
CA ILE A 17 -51.02 23.23 -0.85
C ILE A 17 -49.74 23.80 -1.49
N TYR A 18 -49.57 23.64 -2.80
CA TYR A 18 -48.52 24.30 -3.59
C TYR A 18 -49.05 25.59 -4.23
N ILE A 19 -48.23 26.65 -4.24
CA ILE A 19 -48.42 27.86 -5.06
C ILE A 19 -47.08 28.21 -5.72
N THR A 20 -47.08 28.35 -7.04
CA THR A 20 -45.94 28.73 -7.88
C THR A 20 -45.87 30.24 -8.11
N GLY A 21 -44.63 30.78 -8.13
CA GLY A 21 -44.25 32.01 -8.82
C GLY A 21 -44.39 33.33 -8.04
N GLY A 22 -43.24 33.94 -7.70
CA GLY A 22 -43.15 35.37 -7.40
C GLY A 22 -42.24 35.73 -6.22
N MET A 23 -41.18 36.47 -6.53
CA MET A 23 -40.15 37.04 -5.64
C MET A 23 -40.70 37.78 -4.40
N PHE A 24 -40.12 37.54 -3.22
CA PHE A 24 -40.34 38.37 -2.01
C PHE A 24 -39.04 38.69 -1.28
N VAL A 25 -38.87 39.97 -0.97
CA VAL A 25 -37.88 40.51 -0.03
C VAL A 25 -38.44 40.39 1.38
N VAL A 26 -37.68 39.79 2.30
CA VAL A 26 -38.02 39.72 3.73
C VAL A 26 -37.35 40.87 4.47
N THR A 27 -38.11 41.63 5.26
CA THR A 27 -37.58 42.39 6.39
C THR A 27 -38.29 41.96 7.66
N ALA A 28 -37.54 41.92 8.75
CA ALA A 28 -37.90 41.27 10.00
C ALA A 28 -39.22 41.76 10.63
N GLY A 29 -40.01 40.80 11.09
CA GLY A 29 -41.06 40.98 12.10
C GLY A 29 -42.49 41.13 11.58
N PHE A 30 -43.29 40.07 11.79
CA PHE A 30 -44.76 39.99 11.78
C PHE A 30 -45.50 39.69 10.45
N GLY A 31 -45.91 38.41 10.30
CA GLY A 31 -47.21 37.88 9.83
C GLY A 31 -47.81 38.30 8.47
N ILE A 32 -48.01 37.32 7.57
CA ILE A 32 -48.74 37.44 6.28
C ILE A 32 -50.15 36.81 6.39
N TYR A 33 -51.18 37.48 5.85
CA TYR A 33 -52.55 36.98 5.65
C TYR A 33 -52.88 36.91 4.15
N LEU A 34 -53.55 35.83 3.68
CA LEU A 34 -54.13 35.75 2.34
C LEU A 34 -55.54 35.12 2.34
N SER A 35 -56.41 35.63 1.46
CA SER A 35 -57.81 35.21 1.25
C SER A 35 -58.05 34.89 -0.23
N GLY A 36 -58.69 33.76 -0.56
CA GLY A 36 -59.11 33.45 -1.94
C GLY A 36 -59.53 31.99 -2.16
N ASN A 37 -60.50 31.77 -3.07
CA ASN A 37 -61.34 30.57 -3.19
C ASN A 37 -60.62 29.26 -3.57
N ILE A 38 -60.86 28.20 -2.79
CA ILE A 38 -60.41 26.82 -3.04
C ILE A 38 -61.56 26.00 -3.63
N LYS A 39 -61.31 25.31 -4.76
CA LYS A 39 -62.17 24.21 -5.25
C LYS A 39 -61.50 22.88 -4.89
N VAL A 40 -62.28 21.96 -4.32
CA VAL A 40 -61.86 20.62 -3.92
C VAL A 40 -62.53 19.61 -4.86
N PHE A 41 -61.76 18.65 -5.40
CA PHE A 41 -62.30 17.46 -6.07
C PHE A 41 -62.07 16.22 -5.20
N ASN A 42 -63.06 15.35 -5.14
CA ASN A 42 -63.04 14.08 -4.41
C ASN A 42 -63.10 12.95 -5.45
N LYS A 43 -62.12 12.03 -5.44
CA LYS A 43 -62.03 10.92 -6.41
C LYS A 43 -62.59 9.66 -5.77
N GLU A 44 -63.89 9.41 -5.97
CA GLU A 44 -64.44 8.05 -5.99
C GLU A 44 -65.47 7.94 -7.12
N ALA A 45 -65.30 6.89 -7.93
CA ALA A 45 -66.19 6.36 -8.96
C ALA A 45 -66.47 7.20 -10.23
N ALA A 46 -65.71 6.93 -11.29
CA ALA A 46 -66.26 6.81 -12.65
C ALA A 46 -65.20 6.31 -13.65
N ILE A 47 -65.03 4.98 -13.82
CA ILE A 47 -64.79 4.41 -15.16
C ILE A 47 -65.58 3.11 -15.27
N LYS A 48 -66.77 3.21 -15.86
CA LYS A 48 -67.42 2.13 -16.59
C LYS A 48 -67.98 2.73 -17.88
N GLU A 49 -67.55 2.12 -18.99
CA GLU A 49 -68.08 2.22 -20.36
C GLU A 49 -67.84 3.52 -21.15
N SER A 50 -66.83 3.49 -22.01
CA SER A 50 -67.04 3.72 -23.44
C SER A 50 -66.14 2.79 -24.24
N GLY A 51 -66.74 1.77 -24.86
CA GLY A 51 -66.01 0.82 -25.69
C GLY A 51 -65.69 1.38 -27.08
N ALA A 52 -64.49 1.04 -27.55
CA ALA A 52 -64.27 0.62 -28.93
C ALA A 52 -63.41 -0.64 -28.85
N ALA A 53 -64.00 -1.77 -29.22
CA ALA A 53 -63.32 -3.04 -29.29
C ALA A 53 -62.35 -3.05 -30.48
N ASN A 54 -61.13 -3.52 -30.28
CA ASN A 54 -60.40 -4.29 -31.29
C ASN A 54 -59.63 -5.43 -30.59
N SER A 55 -60.03 -6.65 -30.92
CA SER A 55 -59.40 -7.97 -30.71
C SER A 55 -58.44 -8.14 -29.52
N ALA A 56 -58.98 -8.65 -28.42
CA ALA A 56 -58.22 -9.38 -27.42
C ALA A 56 -57.49 -10.58 -28.06
N HIS A 57 -56.16 -10.48 -28.23
CA HIS A 57 -55.30 -11.63 -27.98
C HIS A 57 -55.28 -11.80 -26.46
N SER A 58 -55.64 -12.98 -25.98
CA SER A 58 -55.58 -13.30 -24.56
C SER A 58 -54.15 -13.13 -24.08
N ARG A 59 -53.85 -12.09 -23.29
CA ARG A 59 -52.64 -12.00 -22.47
C ARG A 59 -52.74 -13.11 -21.41
N ASN A 60 -52.44 -14.36 -21.80
CA ASN A 60 -52.44 -15.51 -20.91
C ASN A 60 -51.09 -15.56 -20.21
N VAL A 61 -51.15 -15.63 -18.89
CA VAL A 61 -50.01 -15.70 -17.97
C VAL A 61 -49.40 -17.10 -18.03
N SER A 62 -48.10 -17.19 -18.31
CA SER A 62 -47.22 -18.09 -17.54
C SER A 62 -45.87 -17.43 -17.32
N SER A 63 -45.75 -16.67 -16.23
CA SER A 63 -44.43 -16.31 -15.69
C SER A 63 -43.65 -17.59 -15.38
N ILE A 64 -42.40 -17.68 -15.82
CA ILE A 64 -41.50 -18.75 -15.38
C ILE A 64 -41.42 -18.68 -13.86
N SER A 65 -41.75 -19.77 -13.18
CA SER A 65 -41.71 -19.82 -11.72
C SER A 65 -40.26 -19.86 -11.23
N SER A 66 -39.98 -19.24 -10.08
CA SER A 66 -38.62 -19.12 -9.52
C SER A 66 -37.96 -20.48 -9.25
N ASP A 67 -38.75 -21.53 -8.96
CA ASP A 67 -38.30 -22.91 -8.79
C ASP A 67 -37.87 -23.61 -10.09
N ARG A 68 -38.08 -22.98 -11.25
CA ARG A 68 -37.67 -23.47 -12.57
C ARG A 68 -36.39 -22.78 -13.08
N VAL A 69 -35.70 -22.02 -12.24
CA VAL A 69 -34.44 -21.35 -12.54
C VAL A 69 -33.30 -22.03 -11.79
N LEU A 70 -32.22 -22.40 -12.49
CA LEU A 70 -30.95 -22.87 -11.93
C LEU A 70 -29.92 -21.75 -11.99
N VAL A 71 -29.35 -21.37 -10.85
CA VAL A 71 -28.37 -20.28 -10.72
C VAL A 71 -26.98 -20.87 -10.56
N ALA A 72 -26.05 -20.49 -11.44
CA ALA A 72 -24.67 -20.96 -11.45
C ALA A 72 -23.69 -19.83 -11.12
N TYR A 73 -22.75 -20.09 -10.21
CA TYR A 73 -21.69 -19.14 -9.80
C TYR A 73 -20.31 -19.81 -9.82
N SER A 74 -19.23 -19.03 -9.77
CA SER A 74 -17.84 -19.51 -9.73
C SER A 74 -17.42 -19.86 -8.31
N ALA A 75 -17.02 -21.11 -8.06
CA ALA A 75 -16.64 -21.62 -6.74
C ALA A 75 -15.34 -21.01 -6.18
N ASP A 76 -14.40 -20.69 -7.07
CA ASP A 76 -13.03 -20.29 -6.74
C ASP A 76 -12.79 -18.83 -7.13
N TRP A 77 -13.82 -17.98 -7.09
CA TRP A 77 -13.69 -16.57 -7.48
C TRP A 77 -12.77 -15.82 -6.48
N PRO A 78 -11.69 -15.18 -6.94
CA PRO A 78 -10.65 -14.65 -6.05
C PRO A 78 -10.97 -13.26 -5.49
N GLU A 79 -11.94 -12.54 -6.06
CA GLU A 79 -12.24 -11.16 -5.68
C GLU A 79 -13.38 -11.09 -4.66
N ASP A 80 -13.21 -10.19 -3.68
CA ASP A 80 -14.20 -9.68 -2.72
C ASP A 80 -14.07 -8.16 -2.77
N LEU A 81 -14.58 -7.54 -3.84
CA LEU A 81 -14.30 -6.14 -4.16
C LEU A 81 -14.92 -5.18 -3.15
N ASP A 82 -16.00 -5.60 -2.47
CA ASP A 82 -16.65 -4.82 -1.42
C ASP A 82 -16.16 -5.18 0.00
N ASN A 83 -15.16 -6.06 0.12
CA ASN A 83 -14.52 -6.53 1.36
C ASN A 83 -15.52 -6.98 2.44
N ASN A 84 -16.64 -7.59 2.04
CA ASN A 84 -17.68 -8.00 2.96
C ASN A 84 -17.42 -9.41 3.56
N GLY A 85 -16.36 -10.10 3.12
CA GLY A 85 -16.00 -11.46 3.52
C GLY A 85 -16.68 -12.56 2.69
N THR A 86 -17.40 -12.21 1.64
CA THR A 86 -18.10 -13.13 0.71
C THR A 86 -17.59 -12.88 -0.70
N GLN A 87 -17.19 -13.94 -1.41
CA GLN A 87 -16.75 -13.82 -2.80
C GLN A 87 -17.86 -13.26 -3.69
N ASP A 88 -17.53 -12.30 -4.55
CA ASP A 88 -18.47 -11.55 -5.39
C ASP A 88 -19.41 -12.44 -6.22
N SER A 89 -18.89 -13.52 -6.82
CA SER A 89 -19.68 -14.46 -7.63
C SER A 89 -20.77 -15.16 -6.81
N LEU A 90 -20.44 -15.56 -5.58
CA LEU A 90 -21.39 -16.16 -4.65
C LEU A 90 -22.41 -15.12 -4.15
N GLN A 91 -21.95 -13.90 -3.86
CA GLN A 91 -22.81 -12.80 -3.42
C GLN A 91 -23.92 -12.51 -4.43
N VAL A 92 -23.61 -12.44 -5.74
CA VAL A 92 -24.62 -12.25 -6.80
C VAL A 92 -25.65 -13.37 -6.79
N ALA A 93 -25.22 -14.63 -6.68
CA ALA A 93 -26.12 -15.78 -6.68
C ALA A 93 -27.05 -15.79 -5.45
N GLU A 94 -26.51 -15.51 -4.26
CA GLU A 94 -27.28 -15.44 -3.01
C GLU A 94 -28.25 -14.26 -3.01
N TYR A 95 -27.82 -13.11 -3.52
CA TYR A 95 -28.66 -11.92 -3.63
C TYR A 95 -29.84 -12.18 -4.56
N TYR A 96 -29.58 -12.68 -5.78
CA TYR A 96 -30.64 -13.01 -6.74
C TYR A 96 -31.60 -14.07 -6.17
N MET A 97 -31.06 -15.09 -5.50
CA MET A 97 -31.86 -16.11 -4.82
C MET A 97 -32.81 -15.50 -3.80
N GLN A 98 -32.32 -14.60 -2.96
CA GLN A 98 -33.14 -13.95 -1.95
C GLN A 98 -34.24 -13.07 -2.57
N ARG A 99 -33.87 -12.26 -3.58
CA ARG A 99 -34.78 -11.27 -4.19
C ARG A 99 -35.87 -11.92 -5.05
N ARG A 100 -35.54 -12.96 -5.81
CA ARG A 100 -36.50 -13.71 -6.66
C ARG A 100 -37.08 -14.96 -6.00
N GLY A 101 -36.69 -15.28 -4.77
CA GLY A 101 -37.16 -16.47 -4.06
C GLY A 101 -36.78 -17.77 -4.79
N ILE A 102 -35.56 -17.85 -5.30
CA ILE A 102 -35.03 -19.06 -5.94
C ILE A 102 -34.80 -20.11 -4.84
N PRO A 103 -35.16 -21.38 -5.03
CA PRO A 103 -34.85 -22.42 -4.05
C PRO A 103 -33.35 -22.59 -3.87
N ILE A 104 -32.88 -22.76 -2.63
CA ILE A 104 -31.45 -22.96 -2.33
C ILE A 104 -30.88 -24.19 -3.03
N GLU A 105 -31.69 -25.22 -3.24
CA GLU A 105 -31.33 -26.41 -4.01
C GLU A 105 -31.07 -26.13 -5.49
N ASN A 106 -31.54 -25.00 -6.02
CA ASN A 106 -31.34 -24.57 -7.40
C ASN A 106 -30.10 -23.68 -7.57
N ILE A 107 -29.20 -23.65 -6.59
CA ILE A 107 -27.87 -23.02 -6.74
C ILE A 107 -26.80 -24.10 -7.01
N ILE A 108 -25.85 -23.79 -7.90
CA ILE A 108 -24.67 -24.62 -8.19
C ILE A 108 -23.40 -23.77 -8.26
N SER A 109 -22.33 -24.27 -7.64
CA SER A 109 -20.96 -23.77 -7.80
C SER A 109 -20.25 -24.46 -8.96
N LEU A 110 -19.57 -23.71 -9.82
CA LEU A 110 -18.78 -24.23 -10.95
C LEU A 110 -17.27 -24.08 -10.67
N PRO A 111 -16.46 -25.13 -10.89
CA PRO A 111 -15.03 -25.13 -10.56
C PRO A 111 -14.20 -24.49 -11.69
N ILE A 112 -14.22 -23.16 -11.78
CA ILE A 112 -13.46 -22.43 -12.79
C ILE A 112 -11.99 -22.37 -12.36
N THR A 113 -11.09 -23.03 -13.10
CA THR A 113 -9.71 -23.28 -12.63
C THR A 113 -8.69 -22.19 -12.97
N ASP A 114 -8.99 -21.31 -13.92
CA ASP A 114 -8.10 -20.25 -14.42
C ASP A 114 -8.69 -18.87 -14.10
N VAL A 115 -8.66 -18.48 -12.83
CA VAL A 115 -9.29 -17.25 -12.33
C VAL A 115 -8.32 -16.06 -12.18
N THR A 116 -7.01 -16.28 -12.36
CA THR A 116 -5.95 -15.27 -12.15
C THR A 116 -5.22 -14.81 -13.42
N SER A 117 -5.53 -15.38 -14.60
CA SER A 117 -4.86 -15.01 -15.86
C SER A 117 -5.64 -13.96 -16.69
N TYR A 118 -4.94 -13.32 -17.63
CA TYR A 118 -5.53 -12.44 -18.66
C TYR A 118 -6.65 -13.12 -19.49
N ASN A 119 -6.70 -14.46 -19.49
CA ASN A 119 -7.68 -15.25 -20.25
C ASN A 119 -8.84 -15.80 -19.40
N ARG A 120 -8.99 -15.39 -18.13
CA ARG A 120 -10.03 -15.90 -17.22
C ARG A 120 -11.47 -15.82 -17.72
N PHE A 121 -11.75 -14.95 -18.69
CA PHE A 121 -13.08 -14.77 -19.29
C PHE A 121 -13.33 -15.62 -20.55
N GLN A 122 -12.34 -16.41 -20.98
CA GLN A 122 -12.40 -17.25 -22.16
C GLN A 122 -12.12 -18.70 -21.82
N LEU A 123 -12.82 -19.63 -22.47
CA LEU A 123 -12.63 -21.07 -22.27
C LEU A 123 -12.15 -21.76 -23.54
N SER A 124 -11.16 -22.65 -23.39
CA SER A 124 -10.98 -23.71 -24.36
C SER A 124 -12.21 -24.63 -24.36
N TYR A 125 -12.44 -25.35 -25.45
CA TYR A 125 -13.58 -26.28 -25.54
C TYR A 125 -13.58 -27.31 -24.40
N ASP A 126 -12.40 -27.88 -24.09
CA ASP A 126 -12.24 -28.87 -23.02
C ASP A 126 -12.66 -28.29 -21.66
N ARG A 127 -12.26 -27.04 -21.36
CA ARG A 127 -12.64 -26.38 -20.11
C ARG A 127 -14.12 -25.99 -20.09
N LEU A 128 -14.70 -25.54 -21.20
CA LEU A 128 -16.16 -25.36 -21.30
C LEU A 128 -16.88 -26.66 -20.95
N HIS A 129 -16.46 -27.78 -21.54
CA HIS A 129 -17.08 -29.07 -21.31
C HIS A 129 -16.93 -29.55 -19.86
N ASP A 130 -15.72 -29.46 -19.29
CA ASP A 130 -15.40 -30.05 -17.99
C ASP A 130 -15.79 -29.16 -16.81
N GLU A 131 -15.61 -27.84 -16.93
CA GLU A 131 -15.84 -26.88 -15.83
C GLU A 131 -17.29 -26.36 -15.79
N ILE A 132 -18.01 -26.34 -16.93
CA ILE A 132 -19.38 -25.80 -17.01
C ILE A 132 -20.38 -26.88 -17.41
N ILE A 133 -20.21 -27.51 -18.57
CA ILE A 133 -21.24 -28.39 -19.14
C ILE A 133 -21.48 -29.63 -18.28
N THR A 134 -20.41 -30.26 -17.81
CA THR A 134 -20.49 -31.50 -17.02
C THR A 134 -21.17 -31.26 -15.66
N PRO A 135 -20.74 -30.27 -14.83
CA PRO A 135 -21.42 -29.97 -13.57
C PRO A 135 -22.90 -29.59 -13.75
N LEU A 136 -23.23 -28.80 -14.78
CA LEU A 136 -24.63 -28.45 -15.08
C LEU A 136 -25.46 -29.69 -15.39
N LYS A 137 -24.97 -30.61 -16.24
CA LYS A 137 -25.67 -31.87 -16.56
C LYS A 137 -25.92 -32.71 -15.31
N GLU A 138 -24.93 -32.80 -14.41
CA GLU A 138 -25.05 -33.54 -13.15
C GLU A 138 -26.10 -32.93 -12.24
N LYS A 139 -26.09 -31.60 -12.06
CA LYS A 139 -27.08 -30.89 -11.25
C LYS A 139 -28.50 -31.01 -11.82
N LEU A 140 -28.65 -30.87 -13.13
CA LEU A 140 -29.93 -31.03 -13.82
C LEU A 140 -30.45 -32.48 -13.71
N ALA A 141 -29.58 -33.48 -13.70
CA ALA A 141 -29.99 -34.86 -13.45
C ALA A 141 -30.55 -35.07 -12.03
N ILE A 142 -30.06 -34.30 -11.05
CA ILE A 142 -30.56 -34.32 -9.66
C ILE A 142 -31.90 -33.58 -9.55
N LEU A 143 -32.01 -32.38 -10.12
CA LEU A 143 -33.21 -31.55 -10.05
C LEU A 143 -34.34 -32.04 -10.96
N GLY A 144 -34.00 -32.82 -11.98
CA GLY A 144 -34.90 -33.23 -13.07
C GLY A 144 -34.74 -32.28 -14.27
N PRO A 145 -34.22 -32.74 -15.42
CA PRO A 145 -33.90 -31.87 -16.56
C PRO A 145 -35.07 -31.03 -17.09
N SER A 146 -36.30 -31.52 -16.99
CA SER A 146 -37.51 -30.78 -17.42
C SER A 146 -38.16 -29.94 -16.31
N ASN A 147 -37.61 -29.96 -15.10
CA ASN A 147 -38.07 -29.13 -13.99
C ASN A 147 -37.43 -27.74 -14.01
N ILE A 148 -36.31 -27.59 -14.70
CA ILE A 148 -35.61 -26.31 -14.89
C ILE A 148 -35.83 -25.85 -16.33
N ASP A 149 -36.30 -24.61 -16.52
CA ASP A 149 -36.43 -23.97 -17.83
C ASP A 149 -35.27 -23.04 -18.12
N VAL A 150 -34.77 -22.36 -17.08
CA VAL A 150 -33.76 -21.30 -17.19
C VAL A 150 -32.48 -21.71 -16.48
N ILE A 151 -31.35 -21.49 -17.14
CA ILE A 151 -30.03 -21.49 -16.52
C ILE A 151 -29.54 -20.04 -16.48
N LEU A 152 -29.26 -19.56 -15.27
CA LEU A 152 -28.76 -18.21 -15.02
C LEU A 152 -27.28 -18.27 -14.67
N LEU A 153 -26.43 -17.67 -15.50
CA LEU A 153 -25.00 -17.57 -15.27
C LEU A 153 -24.69 -16.28 -14.50
N CYS A 154 -24.03 -16.38 -13.35
CA CYS A 154 -23.68 -15.21 -12.53
C CYS A 154 -22.30 -14.65 -12.86
N TYR A 155 -22.09 -13.42 -12.38
CA TYR A 155 -20.83 -12.70 -12.39
C TYR A 155 -19.64 -13.61 -12.04
N GLY A 156 -18.59 -13.51 -12.84
CA GLY A 156 -17.34 -14.26 -12.63
C GLY A 156 -17.26 -15.57 -13.41
N LEU A 157 -18.34 -16.01 -14.04
CA LEU A 157 -18.30 -17.11 -15.01
C LEU A 157 -17.79 -16.62 -16.39
N PRO A 158 -16.95 -17.41 -17.09
CA PRO A 158 -16.54 -17.10 -18.46
C PRO A 158 -17.73 -16.95 -19.41
N TYR A 159 -17.62 -16.08 -20.42
CA TYR A 159 -18.72 -15.78 -21.36
C TYR A 159 -18.41 -16.12 -22.83
N LYS A 160 -17.15 -16.41 -23.18
CA LYS A 160 -16.77 -16.77 -24.56
C LYS A 160 -15.79 -17.94 -24.66
N THR A 161 -15.74 -18.57 -25.82
CA THR A 161 -14.75 -19.62 -26.14
C THR A 161 -13.55 -19.08 -26.92
N VAL A 162 -12.38 -19.72 -26.76
CA VAL A 162 -11.16 -19.42 -27.54
C VAL A 162 -11.20 -20.18 -28.88
N ALA A 163 -10.85 -19.50 -29.98
CA ALA A 163 -10.77 -20.13 -31.31
C ALA A 163 -9.63 -21.16 -31.39
N TYR A 164 -9.93 -22.36 -31.92
CA TYR A 164 -8.93 -23.42 -32.13
C TYR A 164 -8.04 -23.13 -33.34
N ALA A 165 -6.72 -23.20 -33.17
CA ALA A 165 -5.78 -22.97 -34.26
C ALA A 165 -5.93 -24.05 -35.36
N GLY A 166 -6.42 -23.67 -36.54
CA GLY A 166 -6.41 -24.52 -37.75
C GLY A 166 -7.78 -24.84 -38.38
N THR A 167 -8.89 -24.37 -37.82
CA THR A 167 -10.23 -24.39 -38.44
C THR A 167 -10.87 -23.00 -38.37
N ASP A 168 -11.84 -22.72 -39.24
CA ASP A 168 -12.58 -21.45 -39.32
C ASP A 168 -12.94 -20.96 -37.89
N PRO A 169 -12.50 -19.76 -37.45
CA PRO A 169 -12.51 -19.38 -36.04
C PRO A 169 -13.94 -19.06 -35.57
N LEU A 170 -14.69 -20.08 -35.21
CA LEU A 170 -15.99 -19.94 -34.56
C LEU A 170 -15.79 -19.57 -33.09
N THR A 171 -15.78 -18.27 -32.78
CA THR A 171 -16.00 -17.78 -31.41
C THR A 171 -17.47 -17.98 -31.06
N VAL A 172 -17.75 -18.67 -29.95
CA VAL A 172 -19.10 -18.97 -29.47
C VAL A 172 -19.25 -18.39 -28.06
N SER A 173 -20.41 -17.82 -27.75
CA SER A 173 -20.71 -17.42 -26.37
C SER A 173 -21.04 -18.65 -25.54
N VAL A 174 -20.52 -18.72 -24.31
CA VAL A 174 -20.84 -19.80 -23.36
C VAL A 174 -22.35 -19.90 -23.16
N ASP A 175 -23.01 -18.75 -23.03
CA ASP A 175 -24.44 -18.59 -22.80
C ASP A 175 -25.28 -19.30 -23.88
N ASN A 176 -25.02 -19.01 -25.15
CA ASN A 176 -25.73 -19.64 -26.27
C ASN A 176 -25.34 -21.12 -26.50
N ALA A 177 -24.13 -21.53 -26.09
CA ALA A 177 -23.72 -22.93 -26.12
C ALA A 177 -24.46 -23.76 -25.06
N VAL A 178 -24.66 -23.21 -23.86
CA VAL A 178 -25.38 -23.84 -22.74
C VAL A 178 -26.85 -24.10 -23.09
N MET A 179 -27.47 -23.30 -23.96
CA MET A 179 -28.84 -23.55 -24.42
C MET A 179 -29.02 -24.95 -25.03
N GLY A 180 -27.99 -25.44 -25.73
CA GLY A 180 -27.91 -26.76 -26.32
C GLY A 180 -27.02 -27.73 -25.53
N LEU A 181 -26.93 -27.59 -24.20
CA LEU A 181 -26.04 -28.31 -23.28
C LEU A 181 -25.76 -29.77 -23.65
N TYR A 182 -26.80 -30.55 -23.99
CA TYR A 182 -26.67 -31.99 -24.27
C TYR A 182 -26.13 -32.34 -25.65
N ARG A 183 -25.91 -31.35 -26.53
CA ARG A 183 -25.20 -31.51 -27.80
C ARG A 183 -23.69 -31.55 -27.63
N LEU A 184 -23.18 -30.88 -26.59
CA LEU A 184 -21.76 -30.72 -26.32
C LEU A 184 -21.24 -32.03 -25.70
N VAL A 185 -20.31 -32.67 -26.40
CA VAL A 185 -19.63 -33.92 -26.03
C VAL A 185 -18.16 -33.63 -25.73
N PRO A 186 -17.39 -34.54 -25.09
CA PRO A 186 -15.99 -34.29 -24.75
C PRO A 186 -15.08 -34.00 -25.97
N GLU A 187 -15.42 -34.50 -27.16
CA GLU A 187 -14.71 -34.15 -28.39
C GLU A 187 -15.13 -32.77 -28.92
N VAL A 188 -14.17 -32.00 -29.47
CA VAL A 188 -14.40 -30.64 -29.99
C VAL A 188 -15.53 -30.61 -31.02
N ASP A 189 -16.65 -29.99 -30.64
CA ASP A 189 -17.88 -29.97 -31.43
C ASP A 189 -18.70 -28.68 -31.17
N LEU A 190 -18.08 -27.53 -31.46
CA LEU A 190 -18.80 -26.26 -31.53
C LEU A 190 -19.78 -26.29 -32.71
N PHE A 191 -21.04 -25.97 -32.45
CA PHE A 191 -22.13 -26.08 -33.42
C PHE A 191 -22.79 -24.73 -33.65
N LYS A 192 -23.34 -24.49 -34.84
CA LYS A 192 -24.28 -23.40 -35.09
C LYS A 192 -25.53 -24.02 -35.71
N ASP A 193 -26.65 -23.97 -35.02
CA ASP A 193 -27.91 -24.53 -35.52
C ASP A 193 -29.11 -23.65 -35.22
N ASN A 194 -30.22 -23.88 -35.92
CA ASN A 194 -31.46 -23.12 -35.71
C ASN A 194 -32.00 -23.34 -34.29
N ASN A 195 -32.34 -22.23 -33.63
CA ASN A 195 -33.07 -22.26 -32.36
C ASN A 195 -34.52 -22.72 -32.60
N PRO A 196 -34.96 -23.86 -32.04
CA PRO A 196 -36.34 -24.34 -32.19
C PRO A 196 -37.39 -23.36 -31.62
N TYR A 197 -37.01 -22.56 -30.63
CA TYR A 197 -37.90 -21.59 -29.98
C TYR A 197 -37.93 -20.23 -30.70
N PHE A 198 -37.07 -19.97 -31.68
CA PHE A 198 -37.03 -18.71 -32.44
C PHE A 198 -38.33 -18.32 -33.20
N GLU A 199 -38.87 -17.12 -32.99
CA GLU A 199 -40.03 -16.59 -33.73
C GLU A 199 -39.61 -16.10 -35.12
N VAL A 200 -40.33 -16.49 -36.16
CA VAL A 200 -40.01 -16.08 -37.53
C VAL A 200 -40.53 -14.67 -37.83
N SER A 201 -41.78 -14.36 -37.50
CA SER A 201 -42.33 -13.00 -37.66
C SER A 201 -43.63 -12.81 -36.85
N PRO A 202 -43.73 -11.80 -35.97
CA PRO A 202 -44.85 -11.61 -35.03
C PRO A 202 -46.11 -10.90 -35.61
N ILE A 203 -46.33 -10.92 -36.94
CA ILE A 203 -47.33 -10.10 -37.65
C ILE A 203 -48.78 -10.46 -37.29
N PHE A 204 -49.68 -9.46 -37.33
CA PHE A 204 -51.12 -9.59 -37.13
C PHE A 204 -51.72 -10.70 -38.02
N ASN A 205 -52.26 -11.74 -37.36
CA ASN A 205 -53.08 -12.88 -37.85
C ASN A 205 -52.45 -14.29 -37.71
N LEU A 206 -51.21 -14.42 -37.20
CA LEU A 206 -50.72 -15.68 -36.67
C LEU A 206 -50.85 -15.70 -35.14
N PRO A 207 -51.22 -16.83 -34.53
CA PRO A 207 -51.09 -16.99 -33.08
C PRO A 207 -49.62 -16.75 -32.69
N ASP A 208 -49.38 -16.15 -31.53
CA ASP A 208 -48.03 -16.15 -30.95
C ASP A 208 -47.51 -17.60 -30.79
N LYS A 209 -46.19 -17.72 -30.67
CA LYS A 209 -45.53 -19.02 -30.57
C LYS A 209 -45.79 -19.73 -29.23
N GLY A 210 -46.39 -19.04 -28.25
CA GLY A 210 -46.60 -19.54 -26.90
C GLY A 210 -45.34 -19.57 -26.04
N HIS A 211 -45.54 -19.78 -24.74
CA HIS A 211 -44.47 -19.91 -23.75
C HIS A 211 -43.64 -21.18 -23.96
N PHE A 212 -42.38 -21.12 -23.54
CA PHE A 212 -41.43 -22.20 -23.57
C PHE A 212 -41.91 -23.38 -22.73
N ASN A 213 -41.72 -24.57 -23.27
CA ASN A 213 -41.85 -25.81 -22.55
C ASN A 213 -40.96 -26.87 -23.21
N HIS A 214 -40.46 -27.79 -22.39
CA HIS A 214 -39.57 -28.85 -22.84
C HIS A 214 -40.22 -29.88 -23.75
N ASP A 215 -41.56 -29.96 -23.83
CA ASP A 215 -42.22 -30.96 -24.68
C ASP A 215 -42.26 -30.51 -26.15
N ASP A 216 -42.52 -29.23 -26.38
CA ASP A 216 -42.64 -28.63 -27.71
C ASP A 216 -41.29 -28.15 -28.26
N TYR A 217 -40.37 -27.71 -27.38
CA TYR A 217 -39.09 -27.13 -27.77
C TYR A 217 -37.93 -28.02 -27.31
N LYS A 218 -37.35 -28.74 -28.28
CA LYS A 218 -36.21 -29.65 -28.09
C LYS A 218 -35.19 -29.44 -29.18
N TYR A 219 -33.92 -29.60 -28.84
CA TYR A 219 -32.83 -29.61 -29.82
C TYR A 219 -32.28 -31.04 -29.98
N GLY A 220 -32.29 -31.56 -31.21
CA GLY A 220 -31.86 -32.94 -31.48
C GLY A 220 -32.68 -34.02 -30.74
N GLY A 221 -33.91 -33.70 -30.32
CA GLY A 221 -34.76 -34.57 -29.48
C GLY A 221 -34.42 -34.53 -27.98
N GLN A 222 -33.47 -33.70 -27.56
CA GLN A 222 -33.04 -33.50 -26.19
C GLN A 222 -33.59 -32.18 -25.62
N THR A 223 -33.70 -32.11 -24.30
CA THR A 223 -34.03 -30.91 -23.54
C THR A 223 -33.09 -29.76 -23.92
N MET A 224 -33.64 -28.57 -24.13
CA MET A 224 -32.88 -27.32 -24.30
C MET A 224 -33.23 -26.38 -23.15
N TYR A 225 -32.41 -25.36 -22.89
CA TYR A 225 -32.65 -24.41 -21.81
C TYR A 225 -32.65 -22.98 -22.34
N LEU A 226 -33.43 -22.11 -21.68
CA LEU A 226 -33.32 -20.67 -21.84
C LEU A 226 -32.12 -20.21 -20.99
N VAL A 227 -31.28 -19.32 -21.52
CA VAL A 227 -30.07 -18.88 -20.83
C VAL A 227 -30.01 -17.37 -20.80
N SER A 228 -29.83 -16.82 -19.60
CA SER A 228 -29.51 -15.40 -19.37
C SER A 228 -28.31 -15.31 -18.44
N ARG A 229 -27.74 -14.12 -18.35
CA ARG A 229 -26.61 -13.81 -17.49
C ARG A 229 -26.89 -12.59 -16.63
N LEU A 230 -26.43 -12.65 -15.38
CA LEU A 230 -26.27 -11.50 -14.49
C LEU A 230 -24.78 -11.25 -14.32
N ASP A 231 -24.26 -10.36 -15.14
CA ASP A 231 -22.84 -9.97 -15.18
C ASP A 231 -22.79 -8.54 -15.70
N GLY A 232 -22.96 -7.60 -14.78
CA GLY A 232 -22.93 -6.18 -15.08
C GLY A 232 -21.50 -5.62 -15.11
N PRO A 233 -21.29 -4.47 -15.78
CA PRO A 233 -20.05 -3.72 -15.62
C PRO A 233 -19.90 -3.25 -14.17
N ASN A 234 -18.69 -2.83 -13.75
CA ASN A 234 -18.39 -2.40 -12.38
C ASN A 234 -18.53 -3.50 -11.30
N GLY A 235 -18.28 -4.76 -11.68
CA GLY A 235 -18.12 -5.84 -10.72
C GLY A 235 -19.44 -6.35 -10.12
N VAL A 236 -19.37 -6.74 -8.84
CA VAL A 236 -20.54 -7.20 -8.09
C VAL A 236 -21.59 -6.09 -7.96
N THR A 237 -21.19 -4.85 -7.69
CA THR A 237 -22.10 -3.71 -7.48
C THR A 237 -23.03 -3.48 -8.68
N GLY A 238 -22.46 -3.33 -9.88
CA GLY A 238 -23.28 -3.14 -11.08
C GLY A 238 -24.15 -4.36 -11.41
N THR A 239 -23.71 -5.56 -11.06
CA THR A 239 -24.52 -6.77 -11.24
C THR A 239 -25.74 -6.80 -10.30
N LEU A 240 -25.58 -6.37 -9.05
CA LEU A 240 -26.71 -6.26 -8.11
C LEU A 240 -27.71 -5.18 -8.55
N GLU A 241 -27.22 -4.08 -9.12
CA GLU A 241 -28.04 -2.99 -9.65
C GLU A 241 -28.96 -3.43 -10.79
N LEU A 242 -28.50 -4.27 -11.71
CA LEU A 242 -29.35 -4.82 -12.79
C LEU A 242 -30.56 -5.57 -12.22
N ILE A 243 -30.38 -6.31 -11.12
CA ILE A 243 -31.47 -7.06 -10.48
C ILE A 243 -32.49 -6.09 -9.87
N ASP A 244 -32.02 -5.08 -9.15
CA ASP A 244 -32.91 -4.14 -8.46
C ASP A 244 -33.62 -3.19 -9.43
N GLN A 245 -32.96 -2.75 -10.50
CA GLN A 245 -33.61 -1.98 -11.57
C GLN A 245 -34.70 -2.80 -12.28
N ALA A 246 -34.50 -4.11 -12.48
CA ALA A 246 -35.53 -4.98 -13.06
C ALA A 246 -36.74 -5.11 -12.13
N LEU A 247 -36.49 -5.28 -10.82
CA LEU A 247 -37.57 -5.32 -9.82
C LEU A 247 -38.32 -3.99 -9.72
N TYR A 248 -37.60 -2.85 -9.79
CA TYR A 248 -38.20 -1.52 -9.83
C TYR A 248 -39.08 -1.36 -11.08
N GLY A 249 -38.56 -1.72 -12.26
CA GLY A 249 -39.27 -1.64 -13.53
C GLY A 249 -40.57 -2.44 -13.55
N GLU A 250 -40.60 -3.62 -12.94
CA GLU A 250 -41.82 -4.45 -12.83
C GLU A 250 -42.95 -3.73 -12.08
N GLN A 251 -42.62 -2.95 -11.05
CA GLN A 251 -43.59 -2.25 -10.22
C GLN A 251 -44.09 -0.96 -10.85
N TYR A 252 -43.19 -0.18 -11.45
CA TYR A 252 -43.44 1.23 -11.76
C TYR A 252 -43.61 1.56 -13.24
N ILE A 253 -43.09 0.75 -14.17
CA ILE A 253 -43.22 1.03 -15.61
C ILE A 253 -44.67 0.83 -16.06
N SER A 254 -45.30 1.86 -16.63
CA SER A 254 -46.63 1.71 -17.26
C SER A 254 -46.90 2.87 -18.20
N ALA A 255 -47.57 2.58 -19.32
CA ALA A 255 -48.06 3.61 -20.24
C ALA A 255 -49.21 4.48 -19.64
N GLN A 256 -49.70 4.15 -18.44
CA GLN A 256 -50.77 4.91 -17.79
C GLN A 256 -50.26 6.24 -17.19
N ASP A 257 -51.12 7.26 -17.21
CA ASP A 257 -50.85 8.56 -16.58
C ASP A 257 -50.51 8.42 -15.09
N GLY A 258 -49.41 9.07 -14.68
CA GLY A 258 -48.93 9.03 -13.29
C GLY A 258 -48.18 7.75 -12.95
N TYR A 259 -47.68 7.02 -13.92
CA TYR A 259 -46.61 6.04 -13.74
C TYR A 259 -45.41 6.50 -14.53
N TYR A 260 -44.25 5.96 -14.19
CA TYR A 260 -43.05 6.26 -14.94
C TYR A 260 -43.13 5.63 -16.33
N ASN A 261 -43.18 6.47 -17.36
CA ASN A 261 -43.15 6.07 -18.76
C ASN A 261 -41.98 6.76 -19.46
N GLY A 262 -41.20 5.98 -20.19
CA GLY A 262 -40.14 6.52 -21.03
C GLY A 262 -40.52 6.46 -22.51
N ILE A 263 -39.52 6.74 -23.34
CA ILE A 263 -39.67 6.77 -24.79
C ILE A 263 -39.07 5.48 -25.37
N GLY A 264 -39.79 4.88 -26.32
CA GLY A 264 -39.25 3.83 -27.16
C GLY A 264 -38.54 4.40 -28.37
N TYR A 265 -37.40 3.80 -28.72
CA TYR A 265 -36.54 4.22 -29.82
C TYR A 265 -36.35 3.09 -30.83
N ALA A 266 -36.52 3.42 -32.10
CA ALA A 266 -36.24 2.52 -33.20
C ALA A 266 -35.26 3.16 -34.19
N ASP A 267 -34.10 2.54 -34.39
CA ASP A 267 -33.09 2.98 -35.36
C ASP A 267 -33.06 2.01 -36.55
N SER A 268 -33.89 2.32 -37.54
CA SER A 268 -34.10 1.46 -38.70
C SER A 268 -33.11 1.68 -39.83
N TYR A 269 -32.29 2.74 -39.79
CA TYR A 269 -31.33 3.08 -40.85
C TYR A 269 -31.99 3.18 -42.24
N GLY A 270 -32.90 4.16 -42.42
CA GLY A 270 -33.49 4.50 -43.73
C GLY A 270 -35.00 4.80 -43.76
N GLU A 271 -35.44 5.51 -44.81
CA GLU A 271 -36.86 5.87 -45.03
C GLU A 271 -37.62 4.72 -45.73
N PHE A 272 -38.39 3.95 -44.96
CA PHE A 272 -39.27 2.90 -45.49
C PHE A 272 -40.72 3.38 -45.41
N GLY A 273 -41.28 3.82 -46.55
CA GLY A 273 -42.59 4.50 -46.61
C GLY A 273 -43.72 3.82 -45.81
N GLY A 274 -44.74 4.62 -45.44
CA GLY A 274 -45.69 4.32 -44.36
C GLY A 274 -46.32 2.92 -44.27
N ASP A 275 -46.82 2.60 -43.08
CA ASP A 275 -47.19 1.30 -42.51
C ASP A 275 -47.83 0.28 -43.47
N GLU A 276 -48.70 0.74 -44.38
CA GLU A 276 -49.37 -0.12 -45.37
C GLU A 276 -48.37 -0.78 -46.35
N GLY A 277 -47.25 -0.11 -46.65
CA GLY A 277 -46.16 -0.63 -47.47
C GLY A 277 -45.32 -1.68 -46.75
N LEU A 278 -44.91 -1.39 -45.51
CA LEU A 278 -44.12 -2.30 -44.67
C LEU A 278 -44.89 -3.58 -44.32
N ALA A 279 -46.18 -3.47 -43.98
CA ALA A 279 -47.03 -4.63 -43.63
C ALA A 279 -47.17 -5.67 -44.76
N ASN A 280 -47.00 -5.23 -46.02
CA ASN A 280 -47.08 -6.07 -47.20
C ASN A 280 -45.70 -6.47 -47.76
N ASP A 281 -44.60 -5.98 -47.18
CA ASP A 281 -43.25 -6.31 -47.64
C ASP A 281 -42.87 -7.75 -47.26
N PRO A 282 -42.43 -8.58 -48.21
CA PRO A 282 -42.04 -9.97 -47.94
C PRO A 282 -40.95 -10.12 -46.85
N ALA A 283 -40.08 -9.14 -46.67
CA ALA A 283 -39.07 -9.17 -45.63
C ALA A 283 -39.68 -9.08 -44.23
N VAL A 284 -40.72 -8.26 -44.03
CA VAL A 284 -41.48 -8.14 -42.77
C VAL A 284 -42.40 -9.36 -42.61
N GLN A 285 -43.20 -9.63 -43.65
CA GLN A 285 -43.69 -10.96 -44.11
C GLN A 285 -43.21 -12.19 -43.36
N ASN A 286 -41.93 -12.43 -43.57
CA ASN A 286 -41.29 -13.69 -43.28
C ASN A 286 -40.13 -13.51 -42.29
N GLY A 287 -40.00 -12.30 -41.70
CA GLY A 287 -38.88 -11.89 -40.87
C GLY A 287 -37.54 -12.23 -41.53
N TRP A 288 -37.30 -11.76 -42.75
CA TRP A 288 -36.03 -11.98 -43.42
C TRP A 288 -34.98 -11.00 -42.91
N TYR A 289 -33.80 -11.52 -42.58
CA TYR A 289 -32.59 -10.77 -42.23
C TYR A 289 -31.46 -11.11 -43.19
N SER A 290 -31.79 -11.39 -44.46
CA SER A 290 -30.80 -11.83 -45.46
C SER A 290 -29.89 -10.70 -45.95
N THR A 291 -30.32 -9.44 -45.77
CA THR A 291 -29.56 -8.23 -46.11
C THR A 291 -29.78 -7.16 -45.03
N VAL A 292 -28.91 -6.15 -44.98
CA VAL A 292 -29.06 -4.98 -44.09
C VAL A 292 -30.41 -4.28 -44.30
N ASN A 293 -30.84 -4.15 -45.56
CA ASN A 293 -32.13 -3.55 -45.91
C ASN A 293 -33.34 -4.39 -45.44
N ASP A 294 -33.22 -5.72 -45.39
CA ASP A 294 -34.29 -6.56 -44.84
C ASP A 294 -34.36 -6.41 -43.31
N ALA A 295 -33.20 -6.34 -42.64
CA ALA A 295 -33.12 -6.09 -41.20
C ALA A 295 -33.69 -4.70 -40.84
N ALA A 296 -33.28 -3.67 -41.56
CA ALA A 296 -33.76 -2.29 -41.44
C ALA A 296 -35.31 -2.19 -41.49
N LYS A 297 -35.95 -2.80 -42.49
CA LYS A 297 -37.42 -2.86 -42.59
C LYS A 297 -38.08 -3.57 -41.42
N ASN A 298 -37.46 -4.65 -40.92
CA ASN A 298 -37.97 -5.34 -39.75
C ASN A 298 -37.76 -4.50 -38.47
N ILE A 299 -36.67 -3.74 -38.35
CA ILE A 299 -36.46 -2.82 -37.23
C ILE A 299 -37.49 -1.69 -37.27
N ALA A 300 -37.76 -1.11 -38.44
CA ALA A 300 -38.83 -0.12 -38.61
C ALA A 300 -40.16 -0.67 -38.06
N TRP A 301 -40.47 -1.94 -38.34
CA TRP A 301 -41.66 -2.62 -37.84
C TRP A 301 -41.74 -2.75 -36.30
N THR A 302 -40.63 -2.55 -35.56
CA THR A 302 -40.61 -2.47 -34.08
C THR A 302 -41.50 -1.33 -33.57
N GLU A 303 -41.65 -0.26 -34.36
CA GLU A 303 -42.50 0.91 -34.05
C GLU A 303 -43.93 0.50 -33.65
N HIS A 304 -44.49 -0.49 -34.35
CA HIS A 304 -45.85 -0.94 -34.12
C HIS A 304 -46.04 -1.56 -32.75
N PHE A 305 -45.02 -2.23 -32.23
CA PHE A 305 -45.11 -2.88 -30.92
C PHE A 305 -44.94 -1.86 -29.79
N VAL A 306 -44.07 -0.87 -29.94
CA VAL A 306 -43.96 0.24 -28.98
C VAL A 306 -45.28 1.00 -28.88
N VAL A 307 -45.88 1.32 -30.04
CA VAL A 307 -47.19 1.98 -30.11
C VAL A 307 -48.31 1.08 -29.60
N GLU A 308 -48.30 -0.24 -29.87
CA GLU A 308 -49.23 -1.21 -29.28
C GLU A 308 -49.12 -1.27 -27.75
N GLY A 309 -47.91 -1.08 -27.23
CA GLY A 309 -47.62 -0.95 -25.80
C GLY A 309 -48.08 0.38 -25.19
N GLU A 310 -48.64 1.29 -25.99
CA GLU A 310 -49.09 2.64 -25.60
C GLU A 310 -47.95 3.57 -25.13
N PHE A 311 -46.69 3.27 -25.47
CA PHE A 311 -45.55 4.14 -25.15
C PHE A 311 -45.28 5.16 -26.27
N PRO A 312 -44.79 6.37 -25.93
CA PRO A 312 -44.25 7.31 -26.92
C PRO A 312 -43.11 6.67 -27.72
N LEU A 313 -43.05 6.96 -29.01
CA LEU A 313 -42.03 6.46 -29.92
C LEU A 313 -41.30 7.63 -30.59
N LYS A 314 -39.97 7.54 -30.62
CA LYS A 314 -39.12 8.28 -31.54
C LYS A 314 -38.41 7.29 -32.47
N TRP A 315 -38.51 7.50 -33.77
CA TRP A 315 -37.82 6.68 -34.75
C TRP A 315 -37.01 7.55 -35.70
N GLU A 316 -35.83 7.05 -36.07
CA GLU A 316 -34.89 7.66 -37.00
C GLU A 316 -35.48 7.57 -38.43
N VAL A 317 -35.52 8.69 -39.16
CA VAL A 317 -36.17 8.80 -40.49
C VAL A 317 -35.23 9.25 -41.61
N THR A 318 -33.97 9.46 -41.30
CA THR A 318 -32.91 9.86 -42.21
C THR A 318 -32.10 8.63 -42.66
N SER A 319 -30.93 8.87 -43.22
CA SER A 319 -29.95 7.82 -43.53
C SER A 319 -28.70 7.92 -42.64
N ASN A 320 -28.78 8.74 -41.59
CA ASN A 320 -27.75 8.93 -40.58
C ASN A 320 -28.20 8.20 -39.30
N GLU A 321 -27.29 7.58 -38.58
CA GLU A 321 -27.61 6.83 -37.35
C GLU A 321 -27.88 7.78 -36.17
N ILE A 322 -28.63 7.33 -35.15
CA ILE A 322 -28.78 8.11 -33.91
C ILE A 322 -27.38 8.37 -33.32
N GLY A 323 -27.10 9.62 -32.97
CA GLY A 323 -25.79 10.10 -32.52
C GLY A 323 -24.94 10.74 -33.63
N GLU A 324 -25.31 10.62 -34.92
CA GLU A 324 -24.58 11.30 -36.01
C GLU A 324 -25.07 12.73 -36.26
N PRO A 325 -24.16 13.67 -36.63
CA PRO A 325 -24.55 14.99 -37.10
C PRO A 325 -25.52 14.93 -38.29
N GLY A 326 -26.69 15.55 -38.14
CA GLY A 326 -27.77 15.59 -39.11
C GLY A 326 -28.77 14.46 -39.01
N ALA A 327 -28.70 13.61 -37.97
CA ALA A 327 -29.74 12.62 -37.67
C ALA A 327 -30.99 13.32 -37.09
N GLU A 328 -32.17 12.93 -37.56
CA GLU A 328 -33.45 13.48 -37.11
C GLU A 328 -34.44 12.35 -36.77
N TYR A 329 -35.22 12.56 -35.72
CA TYR A 329 -36.37 11.74 -35.41
C TYR A 329 -37.58 12.13 -36.26
N SER A 330 -38.57 11.25 -36.32
CA SER A 330 -39.83 11.46 -37.06
C SER A 330 -40.67 12.68 -36.68
N ASP A 331 -40.44 13.26 -35.50
CA ASP A 331 -41.06 14.50 -35.05
C ASP A 331 -40.22 15.75 -35.43
N SER A 332 -39.16 15.55 -36.22
CA SER A 332 -38.16 16.55 -36.62
C SER A 332 -37.30 17.08 -35.47
N SER A 333 -37.30 16.43 -34.30
CA SER A 333 -36.31 16.71 -33.26
C SER A 333 -34.94 16.11 -33.63
N SER A 334 -33.87 16.75 -33.16
CA SER A 334 -32.51 16.28 -33.38
C SER A 334 -32.30 14.93 -32.71
N ALA A 335 -31.63 14.03 -33.43
CA ALA A 335 -31.11 12.76 -32.92
C ALA A 335 -29.58 12.80 -32.79
N GLU A 336 -28.97 13.99 -32.74
CA GLU A 336 -27.51 14.20 -32.60
C GLU A 336 -27.06 14.14 -31.13
N GLU A 337 -27.94 14.43 -30.18
CA GLU A 337 -27.64 14.50 -28.74
C GLU A 337 -28.34 13.37 -27.96
N SER A 338 -27.86 13.12 -26.74
CA SER A 338 -28.40 12.19 -25.74
C SER A 338 -29.93 12.17 -25.70
N PRO A 339 -30.57 11.06 -26.06
CA PRO A 339 -32.03 11.01 -26.11
C PRO A 339 -32.63 11.01 -24.70
N GLU A 340 -33.67 11.82 -24.50
CA GLU A 340 -34.36 11.94 -23.20
C GLU A 340 -35.10 10.64 -22.84
N GLN A 341 -34.73 10.03 -21.72
CA GLN A 341 -35.51 8.97 -21.06
C GLN A 341 -35.81 7.71 -21.92
N PRO A 342 -34.79 7.02 -22.48
CA PRO A 342 -34.97 5.77 -23.20
C PRO A 342 -35.42 4.64 -22.28
N LEU A 343 -36.60 4.09 -22.56
CA LEU A 343 -37.13 2.89 -21.90
C LEU A 343 -36.99 1.64 -22.78
N PHE A 344 -37.14 1.81 -24.09
CA PHE A 344 -37.00 0.74 -25.06
C PHE A 344 -36.12 1.20 -26.20
N TYR A 345 -35.23 0.34 -26.66
CA TYR A 345 -34.40 0.61 -27.83
C TYR A 345 -34.25 -0.64 -28.69
N GLY A 346 -34.30 -0.46 -30.01
CA GLY A 346 -33.99 -1.51 -30.97
C GLY A 346 -33.52 -0.95 -32.30
N GLY A 347 -32.28 -1.25 -32.71
CA GLY A 347 -31.80 -0.81 -34.02
C GLY A 347 -30.29 -0.85 -34.23
N TRP A 348 -29.85 -0.10 -35.23
CA TRP A 348 -28.44 0.20 -35.53
C TRP A 348 -27.98 1.41 -34.72
N TYR A 349 -26.66 1.57 -34.51
CA TYR A 349 -26.14 2.71 -33.76
C TYR A 349 -24.69 3.00 -34.16
N VAL A 350 -24.23 4.24 -33.99
CA VAL A 350 -22.84 4.62 -34.26
C VAL A 350 -21.88 3.92 -33.30
N MET A 351 -20.88 3.22 -33.82
CA MET A 351 -19.88 2.58 -32.96
C MET A 351 -19.13 3.57 -32.06
N ASN A 352 -19.12 3.29 -30.74
CA ASN A 352 -18.31 3.90 -29.67
C ASN A 352 -18.77 5.24 -29.09
N GLU A 353 -20.03 5.61 -29.21
CA GLU A 353 -20.58 6.77 -28.47
C GLU A 353 -21.94 6.41 -27.85
N ASP A 354 -22.03 5.59 -26.81
CA ASP A 354 -23.31 5.50 -26.07
C ASP A 354 -23.58 6.86 -25.41
N VAL A 355 -24.64 7.54 -25.84
CA VAL A 355 -25.09 8.84 -25.32
C VAL A 355 -26.39 8.72 -24.50
N TRP A 356 -26.85 7.51 -24.19
CA TRP A 356 -28.18 7.29 -23.61
C TRP A 356 -28.17 7.40 -22.08
N ASP A 357 -29.19 8.08 -21.54
CA ASP A 357 -29.46 8.16 -20.10
C ASP A 357 -30.56 7.16 -19.73
N TRP A 358 -30.19 5.89 -19.64
CA TRP A 358 -31.12 4.78 -19.48
C TRP A 358 -32.00 4.89 -18.24
N LEU A 359 -33.29 4.65 -18.46
CA LEU A 359 -34.26 4.58 -17.39
C LEU A 359 -34.19 3.24 -16.64
N PRO A 360 -34.44 3.19 -15.32
CA PRO A 360 -34.57 1.92 -14.60
C PRO A 360 -35.66 1.03 -15.22
N GLY A 361 -35.30 -0.22 -15.44
CA GLY A 361 -36.13 -1.20 -16.13
C GLY A 361 -36.06 -1.12 -17.68
N SER A 362 -35.17 -0.31 -18.23
CA SER A 362 -35.02 -0.18 -19.69
C SER A 362 -34.47 -1.44 -20.35
N LEU A 363 -34.87 -1.65 -21.60
CA LEU A 363 -34.45 -2.79 -22.41
C LEU A 363 -33.94 -2.36 -23.78
N GLY A 364 -32.77 -2.87 -24.16
CA GLY A 364 -32.08 -2.53 -25.39
C GLY A 364 -31.68 -3.75 -26.21
N ILE A 365 -31.68 -3.62 -27.53
CA ILE A 365 -31.15 -4.63 -28.43
C ILE A 365 -30.48 -3.96 -29.62
N ASP A 366 -29.24 -4.36 -29.88
CA ASP A 366 -28.37 -3.70 -30.85
C ASP A 366 -27.83 -4.68 -31.88
N LEU A 367 -27.68 -4.19 -33.10
CA LEU A 367 -27.23 -4.96 -34.25
C LEU A 367 -25.77 -4.67 -34.63
N ASN A 368 -25.04 -3.90 -33.84
CA ASN A 368 -23.62 -3.75 -34.08
C ASN A 368 -22.86 -5.01 -33.70
N SER A 369 -21.91 -5.33 -34.55
CA SER A 369 -20.87 -6.29 -34.24
C SER A 369 -20.12 -5.85 -33.00
N TYR A 370 -19.71 -6.80 -32.17
CA TYR A 370 -18.98 -6.52 -30.93
C TYR A 370 -19.75 -5.67 -29.90
N SER A 371 -21.08 -5.57 -30.01
CA SER A 371 -21.93 -4.82 -29.07
C SER A 371 -21.77 -5.23 -27.60
N LEU A 372 -21.30 -6.47 -27.35
CA LEU A 372 -20.94 -7.01 -26.05
C LEU A 372 -19.54 -7.65 -26.06
N SER A 373 -18.55 -7.03 -26.72
CA SER A 373 -17.21 -7.63 -26.88
C SER A 373 -16.45 -7.88 -25.58
N ASP A 374 -16.64 -7.02 -24.58
CA ASP A 374 -16.15 -7.25 -23.23
C ASP A 374 -17.12 -6.76 -22.15
N LEU A 375 -17.71 -7.74 -21.48
CA LEU A 375 -18.74 -7.56 -20.45
C LEU A 375 -18.22 -6.90 -19.17
N LYS A 376 -16.91 -6.94 -18.91
CA LYS A 376 -16.34 -6.48 -17.62
C LYS A 376 -16.03 -4.99 -17.59
N THR A 377 -15.44 -4.51 -18.67
CA THR A 377 -15.12 -3.08 -18.84
C THR A 377 -16.32 -2.28 -19.31
N GLY A 378 -17.43 -2.94 -19.68
CA GLY A 378 -18.58 -2.29 -20.29
C GLY A 378 -18.23 -1.73 -21.66
N THR A 379 -17.38 -2.40 -22.44
CA THR A 379 -16.98 -1.93 -23.77
C THR A 379 -17.82 -2.54 -24.88
N GLY A 380 -18.02 -1.75 -25.94
CA GLY A 380 -19.05 -1.99 -26.93
C GLY A 380 -20.35 -1.33 -26.52
N TYR A 381 -21.16 -0.94 -27.48
CA TYR A 381 -22.32 -0.07 -27.25
C TYR A 381 -23.26 -0.56 -26.13
N MET A 382 -23.63 -1.85 -26.13
CA MET A 382 -24.49 -2.38 -25.07
C MET A 382 -23.77 -2.59 -23.74
N GLY A 383 -22.45 -2.76 -23.75
CA GLY A 383 -21.64 -2.72 -22.54
C GLY A 383 -21.66 -1.34 -21.88
N GLU A 384 -21.51 -0.28 -22.69
CA GLU A 384 -21.54 1.11 -22.22
C GLU A 384 -22.94 1.48 -21.72
N GLY A 385 -23.99 0.97 -22.37
CA GLY A 385 -25.37 1.16 -21.92
C GLY A 385 -25.61 0.56 -20.54
N LEU A 386 -25.08 -0.63 -20.26
CA LEU A 386 -25.15 -1.22 -18.92
C LEU A 386 -24.43 -0.35 -17.87
N VAL A 387 -23.30 0.30 -18.22
CA VAL A 387 -22.61 1.26 -17.32
C VAL A 387 -23.48 2.47 -17.04
N ARG A 388 -24.30 2.88 -18.02
CA ARG A 388 -25.19 4.05 -17.95
C ARG A 388 -26.59 3.76 -17.40
N GLY A 389 -26.84 2.52 -16.94
CA GLY A 389 -28.09 2.15 -16.27
C GLY A 389 -29.10 1.37 -17.11
N LEU A 390 -28.69 0.82 -18.26
CA LEU A 390 -29.51 -0.13 -19.02
C LEU A 390 -29.77 -1.38 -18.17
N THR A 391 -31.03 -1.79 -18.03
CA THR A 391 -31.39 -2.89 -17.11
C THR A 391 -31.29 -4.27 -17.74
N GLY A 392 -31.48 -4.38 -19.05
CA GLY A 392 -31.32 -5.65 -19.75
C GLY A 392 -31.07 -5.47 -21.25
N THR A 393 -30.26 -6.35 -21.82
CA THR A 393 -29.85 -6.26 -23.23
C THR A 393 -29.60 -7.60 -23.91
N SER A 394 -29.72 -7.60 -25.24
CA SER A 394 -29.30 -8.68 -26.12
C SER A 394 -28.31 -8.14 -27.15
N GLY A 395 -27.15 -8.78 -27.26
CA GLY A 395 -26.07 -8.36 -28.16
C GLY A 395 -25.13 -9.52 -28.54
N VAL A 396 -23.99 -9.20 -29.11
CA VAL A 396 -23.04 -10.19 -29.65
C VAL A 396 -21.60 -9.92 -29.23
N ILE A 397 -20.88 -11.00 -28.91
CA ILE A 397 -19.48 -10.93 -28.45
C ILE A 397 -18.45 -10.81 -29.60
N ASN A 398 -18.90 -11.01 -30.85
CA ASN A 398 -18.06 -11.01 -32.07
C ASN A 398 -18.95 -10.74 -33.31
N GLU A 399 -18.37 -10.62 -34.51
CA GLU A 399 -19.06 -10.37 -35.78
C GLU A 399 -19.99 -11.54 -36.21
N PRO A 400 -21.33 -11.41 -36.12
CA PRO A 400 -22.25 -12.54 -36.27
C PRO A 400 -22.87 -12.65 -37.67
N TYR A 401 -22.58 -11.71 -38.57
CA TYR A 401 -23.38 -11.37 -39.75
C TYR A 401 -24.80 -10.91 -39.39
N VAL A 402 -25.42 -10.07 -40.24
CA VAL A 402 -26.76 -9.50 -39.99
C VAL A 402 -27.84 -10.54 -39.65
N ASN A 403 -27.80 -11.74 -40.25
CA ASN A 403 -28.76 -12.80 -39.99
C ASN A 403 -28.52 -13.59 -38.69
N GLY A 404 -27.37 -13.38 -38.04
CA GLY A 404 -27.00 -13.99 -36.77
C GLY A 404 -27.33 -13.15 -35.54
N HIS A 405 -27.82 -11.91 -35.72
CA HIS A 405 -28.25 -11.05 -34.63
C HIS A 405 -29.61 -11.48 -34.05
N ALA A 406 -29.81 -11.18 -32.77
CA ALA A 406 -31.13 -11.17 -32.19
C ALA A 406 -31.99 -10.07 -32.84
N ARG A 407 -33.30 -10.29 -32.91
CA ARG A 407 -34.20 -9.48 -33.73
C ARG A 407 -35.04 -8.48 -32.90
N PRO A 408 -34.85 -7.15 -33.08
CA PRO A 408 -35.50 -6.15 -32.24
C PRO A 408 -37.02 -6.18 -32.23
N HIS A 409 -37.64 -6.21 -33.41
CA HIS A 409 -39.09 -6.29 -33.55
C HIS A 409 -39.71 -7.52 -32.88
N ILE A 410 -39.01 -8.66 -32.84
CA ILE A 410 -39.51 -9.84 -32.12
C ILE A 410 -39.34 -9.65 -30.62
N PHE A 411 -38.16 -9.23 -30.18
CA PHE A 411 -37.88 -8.97 -28.78
C PHE A 411 -38.93 -8.02 -28.19
N MET A 412 -39.15 -6.87 -28.85
CA MET A 412 -40.12 -5.87 -28.42
C MET A 412 -41.56 -6.39 -28.45
N ALA A 413 -41.95 -7.12 -29.50
CA ALA A 413 -43.29 -7.68 -29.60
C ALA A 413 -43.65 -8.57 -28.40
N TYR A 414 -42.70 -9.39 -27.94
CA TYR A 414 -42.94 -10.29 -26.81
C TYR A 414 -42.82 -9.60 -25.45
N ILE A 415 -41.91 -8.62 -25.29
CA ILE A 415 -41.87 -7.77 -24.10
C ILE A 415 -43.20 -7.04 -23.90
N VAL A 416 -43.74 -6.39 -24.94
CA VAL A 416 -45.04 -5.67 -24.89
C VAL A 416 -46.22 -6.59 -24.62
N ARG A 417 -46.12 -7.86 -25.01
CA ARG A 417 -47.12 -8.91 -24.70
C ARG A 417 -46.99 -9.47 -23.29
N GLY A 418 -45.99 -9.04 -22.52
CA GLY A 418 -45.79 -9.40 -21.12
C GLY A 418 -44.98 -10.68 -20.92
N TYR A 419 -44.19 -11.11 -21.90
CA TYR A 419 -43.27 -12.24 -21.73
C TYR A 419 -42.08 -11.86 -20.84
N PRO A 420 -41.52 -12.82 -20.09
CA PRO A 420 -40.28 -12.60 -19.38
C PRO A 420 -39.13 -12.33 -20.34
N PHE A 421 -38.18 -11.49 -19.90
CA PHE A 421 -37.01 -11.07 -20.66
C PHE A 421 -36.31 -12.23 -21.36
N VAL A 422 -36.07 -13.34 -20.64
CA VAL A 422 -35.36 -14.49 -21.21
C VAL A 422 -36.14 -15.14 -22.36
N GLU A 423 -37.48 -15.22 -22.29
CA GLU A 423 -38.27 -15.77 -23.39
C GLU A 423 -38.27 -14.84 -24.59
N ALA A 424 -38.46 -13.53 -24.37
CA ALA A 424 -38.41 -12.54 -25.44
C ALA A 424 -37.04 -12.55 -26.15
N ALA A 425 -35.95 -12.63 -25.38
CA ALA A 425 -34.59 -12.75 -25.88
C ALA A 425 -34.37 -14.03 -26.69
N MET A 426 -34.86 -15.19 -26.20
CA MET A 426 -34.71 -16.45 -26.93
C MET A 426 -35.60 -16.53 -28.17
N LEU A 427 -36.80 -15.96 -28.14
CA LEU A 427 -37.67 -15.84 -29.31
C LEU A 427 -37.03 -14.97 -30.40
N ALA A 428 -36.27 -13.94 -30.00
CA ALA A 428 -35.55 -13.05 -30.89
C ALA A 428 -34.23 -13.65 -31.42
N THR A 429 -33.67 -14.67 -30.78
CA THR A 429 -32.35 -15.25 -31.10
C THR A 429 -32.45 -16.39 -32.11
N PRO A 430 -31.89 -16.26 -33.33
CA PRO A 430 -32.10 -17.24 -34.41
C PRO A 430 -31.33 -18.55 -34.28
N TYR A 431 -30.18 -18.55 -33.58
CA TYR A 431 -29.26 -19.68 -33.54
C TYR A 431 -28.90 -20.13 -32.12
N LEU A 432 -28.59 -21.42 -31.99
CA LEU A 432 -27.91 -22.05 -30.86
C LEU A 432 -26.43 -22.27 -31.21
N GLY A 433 -25.55 -22.23 -30.20
CA GLY A 433 -24.09 -22.31 -30.37
C GLY A 433 -23.46 -21.17 -31.22
N TRP A 434 -24.03 -19.97 -31.15
CA TRP A 434 -23.56 -18.76 -31.82
C TRP A 434 -22.99 -17.73 -30.84
N MET A 435 -22.95 -16.46 -31.24
CA MET A 435 -22.26 -15.37 -30.54
C MET A 435 -23.19 -14.51 -29.66
N ALA A 436 -24.48 -14.83 -29.59
CA ALA A 436 -25.48 -14.02 -28.89
C ALA A 436 -25.40 -14.19 -27.37
N VAL A 437 -25.37 -13.06 -26.65
CA VAL A 437 -25.41 -13.02 -25.19
C VAL A 437 -26.61 -12.18 -24.76
N ASN A 438 -27.30 -12.63 -23.72
CA ASN A 438 -28.46 -11.95 -23.15
C ASN A 438 -28.16 -11.67 -21.68
N ILE A 439 -28.11 -10.38 -21.33
CA ILE A 439 -27.75 -9.90 -19.99
C ILE A 439 -28.98 -9.26 -19.39
N GLY A 440 -29.36 -9.70 -18.20
CA GLY A 440 -30.54 -9.22 -17.50
C GLY A 440 -31.22 -10.31 -16.70
N ASP A 441 -32.08 -9.87 -15.79
CA ASP A 441 -32.88 -10.75 -14.97
C ASP A 441 -33.82 -11.60 -15.86
N PRO A 442 -33.69 -12.94 -15.85
CA PRO A 442 -34.47 -13.79 -16.74
C PRO A 442 -35.97 -13.77 -16.44
N LEU A 443 -36.38 -13.43 -15.22
CA LEU A 443 -37.78 -13.36 -14.81
C LEU A 443 -38.40 -11.98 -15.02
N TYR A 444 -37.62 -11.01 -15.51
CA TYR A 444 -38.07 -9.63 -15.69
C TYR A 444 -39.28 -9.52 -16.63
N THR A 445 -40.42 -9.05 -16.11
CA THR A 445 -41.71 -8.99 -16.83
C THR A 445 -42.38 -7.60 -16.73
N PRO A 446 -41.78 -6.53 -17.29
CA PRO A 446 -42.23 -5.17 -17.05
C PRO A 446 -43.64 -4.85 -17.52
N LEU A 447 -44.19 -5.61 -18.46
CA LEU A 447 -45.50 -5.33 -19.07
C LEU A 447 -46.49 -6.50 -18.91
N ALA A 448 -46.28 -7.38 -17.91
CA ALA A 448 -47.22 -8.45 -17.58
C ALA A 448 -48.62 -7.92 -17.27
N ALA A 449 -49.66 -8.63 -17.72
CA ALA A 449 -51.04 -8.17 -17.69
C ALA A 449 -51.65 -8.09 -16.29
N ASP A 450 -51.13 -8.87 -15.34
CA ASP A 450 -51.59 -8.99 -13.95
C ASP A 450 -50.61 -8.38 -12.94
N LYS A 451 -49.62 -7.62 -13.41
CA LYS A 451 -48.64 -6.99 -12.53
C LYS A 451 -49.28 -5.94 -11.60
N PRO A 452 -48.86 -5.86 -10.32
CA PRO A 452 -49.34 -4.85 -9.40
C PRO A 452 -48.71 -3.50 -9.74
N LEU A 453 -49.49 -2.60 -10.34
CA LEU A 453 -49.07 -1.23 -10.63
C LEU A 453 -49.11 -0.38 -9.36
N ILE A 454 -47.94 0.06 -8.88
CA ILE A 454 -47.78 0.94 -7.72
C ILE A 454 -47.38 2.34 -8.23
N TYR A 455 -48.01 3.40 -7.71
CA TYR A 455 -47.51 4.75 -7.96
C TYR A 455 -46.49 5.08 -6.89
N ASP A 456 -45.26 5.37 -7.32
CA ASP A 456 -44.22 5.77 -6.40
C ASP A 456 -44.48 7.18 -5.87
N THR A 457 -44.57 7.28 -4.54
CA THR A 457 -44.78 8.53 -3.80
C THR A 457 -43.85 8.63 -2.61
N GLN A 458 -42.92 7.68 -2.50
CA GLN A 458 -42.04 7.56 -1.36
C GLN A 458 -40.77 8.37 -1.65
N GLU A 459 -40.39 9.23 -0.71
CA GLU A 459 -39.09 9.88 -0.78
C GLU A 459 -37.98 8.82 -0.56
N PRO A 460 -36.91 8.81 -1.37
CA PRO A 460 -35.85 7.82 -1.26
C PRO A 460 -35.16 7.91 0.11
N VAL A 461 -34.84 6.78 0.72
CA VAL A 461 -34.27 6.77 2.09
C VAL A 461 -32.82 6.33 2.05
N ILE A 462 -31.90 7.10 2.65
CA ILE A 462 -30.51 6.69 2.81
C ILE A 462 -30.46 5.48 3.76
N SER A 463 -29.77 4.42 3.34
CA SER A 463 -29.62 3.19 4.13
C SER A 463 -28.89 3.44 5.44
N SER A 464 -29.29 2.72 6.49
CA SER A 464 -28.64 2.83 7.81
C SER A 464 -27.14 2.53 7.70
N GLY A 465 -26.32 3.46 8.19
CA GLY A 465 -24.86 3.37 8.12
C GLY A 465 -24.25 4.09 6.93
N TYR A 466 -25.05 4.67 6.03
CA TYR A 466 -24.61 5.53 4.93
C TYR A 466 -24.97 7.01 5.18
N PRO A 467 -24.28 7.97 4.52
CA PRO A 467 -23.11 7.80 3.65
C PRO A 467 -21.87 7.31 4.42
N VAL A 468 -20.98 6.61 3.74
CA VAL A 468 -19.69 6.14 4.27
C VAL A 468 -18.58 6.71 3.40
N LEU A 469 -17.48 7.12 4.02
CA LEU A 469 -16.28 7.50 3.29
C LEU A 469 -15.42 6.26 3.08
N ILE A 470 -14.99 6.01 1.84
CA ILE A 470 -14.19 4.85 1.45
C ILE A 470 -12.86 5.30 0.84
N GLY A 471 -11.82 4.47 0.95
CA GLY A 471 -10.46 4.76 0.51
C GLY A 471 -9.63 5.58 1.51
N GLU A 472 -8.31 5.54 1.34
CA GLU A 472 -7.40 6.49 1.99
C GLU A 472 -7.62 7.88 1.41
N ILE A 473 -7.12 8.90 2.11
CA ILE A 473 -7.16 10.26 1.59
C ILE A 473 -6.00 10.38 0.61
N ASP A 474 -6.26 10.07 -0.65
CA ASP A 474 -5.32 10.40 -1.72
C ASP A 474 -5.16 11.92 -1.73
N SER A 475 -3.92 12.40 -1.75
CA SER A 475 -3.61 13.85 -1.74
C SER A 475 -4.41 14.57 -2.84
N GLY A 476 -5.54 15.18 -2.47
CA GLY A 476 -6.43 15.92 -3.36
C GLY A 476 -7.82 15.32 -3.65
N SER A 477 -8.25 14.18 -3.08
CA SER A 477 -9.64 13.70 -3.30
C SER A 477 -10.23 12.85 -2.16
N ARG A 478 -11.57 12.71 -2.13
CA ARG A 478 -12.29 11.87 -1.16
C ARG A 478 -13.49 11.17 -1.78
N VAL A 479 -13.67 9.87 -1.55
CA VAL A 479 -14.83 9.12 -2.09
C VAL A 479 -15.95 9.00 -1.06
N VAL A 480 -17.16 9.41 -1.43
CA VAL A 480 -18.39 9.24 -0.66
C VAL A 480 -19.18 8.07 -1.25
N SER A 481 -19.33 7.00 -0.48
CA SER A 481 -20.20 5.87 -0.79
C SER A 481 -21.59 6.14 -0.24
N VAL A 482 -22.61 5.95 -1.07
CA VAL A 482 -24.02 6.19 -0.77
C VAL A 482 -24.81 4.95 -1.13
N LYS A 483 -25.75 4.54 -0.27
CA LYS A 483 -26.63 3.41 -0.54
C LYS A 483 -28.05 3.75 -0.10
N VAL A 484 -29.02 3.38 -0.93
CA VAL A 484 -30.45 3.58 -0.65
C VAL A 484 -31.03 2.37 0.10
N ASP A 485 -32.01 2.61 0.96
CA ASP A 485 -32.75 1.58 1.69
C ASP A 485 -33.87 1.00 0.81
N ASP A 486 -33.88 -0.33 0.65
CA ASP A 486 -34.83 -1.07 -0.19
C ASP A 486 -36.05 -1.58 0.59
N SER A 487 -36.45 -0.87 1.66
CA SER A 487 -37.56 -1.27 2.52
C SER A 487 -38.67 -0.21 2.56
N PRO A 488 -39.92 -0.55 2.15
CA PRO A 488 -40.43 -1.88 1.80
C PRO A 488 -40.28 -2.32 0.33
N GLU A 489 -39.89 -1.43 -0.59
CA GLU A 489 -39.80 -1.69 -2.04
C GLU A 489 -38.38 -1.38 -2.57
N PRO A 490 -37.94 -1.97 -3.70
CA PRO A 490 -36.68 -1.61 -4.36
C PRO A 490 -36.65 -0.11 -4.70
N GLU A 491 -35.48 0.53 -4.53
CA GLU A 491 -35.29 1.96 -4.82
C GLU A 491 -33.98 2.24 -5.58
N VAL A 492 -34.01 3.22 -6.48
CA VAL A 492 -32.84 3.69 -7.24
C VAL A 492 -32.86 5.21 -7.35
N VAL A 493 -31.69 5.85 -7.30
CA VAL A 493 -31.61 7.32 -7.26
C VAL A 493 -30.47 7.86 -8.11
N LYS A 494 -30.53 9.15 -8.41
CA LYS A 494 -29.36 10.00 -8.65
C LYS A 494 -28.93 10.63 -7.33
N VAL A 495 -27.64 10.90 -7.20
CA VAL A 495 -27.10 11.57 -6.02
C VAL A 495 -26.33 12.81 -6.44
N SER A 496 -26.61 13.92 -5.78
CA SER A 496 -25.81 15.14 -5.83
C SER A 496 -25.20 15.41 -4.45
N ILE A 497 -23.91 15.75 -4.39
CA ILE A 497 -23.22 16.08 -3.15
C ILE A 497 -22.78 17.54 -3.21
N ASP A 498 -23.38 18.36 -2.35
CA ASP A 498 -22.91 19.71 -2.06
C ASP A 498 -21.83 19.61 -0.97
N TYR A 499 -20.62 20.15 -1.19
CA TYR A 499 -19.56 20.15 -0.19
C TYR A 499 -18.76 21.47 -0.15
N GLY A 500 -18.12 21.75 0.97
CA GLY A 500 -17.29 22.94 1.18
C GLY A 500 -16.64 22.95 2.57
N VAL A 501 -15.83 23.96 2.86
CA VAL A 501 -15.18 24.12 4.18
C VAL A 501 -16.15 24.55 5.30
N ASP A 502 -17.38 24.86 4.94
CA ASP A 502 -18.48 25.17 5.85
C ASP A 502 -19.83 24.75 5.24
N THR A 503 -20.92 25.01 5.96
CA THR A 503 -22.28 24.62 5.56
C THR A 503 -22.90 25.50 4.46
N ASP A 504 -22.17 26.44 3.88
CA ASP A 504 -22.63 27.16 2.68
C ASP A 504 -22.41 26.33 1.40
N TYR A 505 -21.57 25.27 1.47
CA TYR A 505 -21.27 24.29 0.41
C TYR A 505 -20.93 24.95 -0.94
N GLU A 506 -19.63 25.09 -1.23
CA GLU A 506 -19.14 25.87 -2.38
C GLU A 506 -19.17 25.11 -3.71
N VAL A 507 -19.17 23.78 -3.65
CA VAL A 507 -19.04 22.89 -4.81
C VAL A 507 -20.13 21.82 -4.79
N THR A 508 -20.66 21.49 -5.96
CA THR A 508 -21.63 20.39 -6.15
C THR A 508 -21.06 19.37 -7.11
N VAL A 509 -21.14 18.08 -6.76
CA VAL A 509 -20.74 16.95 -7.61
C VAL A 509 -21.91 15.99 -7.77
N ASP A 510 -22.25 15.67 -9.02
CA ASP A 510 -23.34 14.76 -9.35
C ASP A 510 -22.81 13.35 -9.67
N SER A 511 -23.59 12.32 -9.35
CA SER A 511 -23.32 10.91 -9.65
C SER A 511 -23.35 10.55 -11.14
N GLY A 512 -23.58 11.53 -12.01
CA GLY A 512 -23.89 11.31 -13.42
C GLY A 512 -25.36 10.97 -13.67
N PRO A 513 -25.72 10.64 -14.92
CA PRO A 513 -27.10 10.55 -15.36
C PRO A 513 -27.83 9.22 -15.06
N GLY A 514 -27.12 8.20 -14.58
CA GLY A 514 -27.70 6.89 -14.26
C GLY A 514 -28.40 6.86 -12.88
N TYR A 515 -29.44 6.04 -12.76
CA TYR A 515 -30.12 5.78 -11.49
C TYR A 515 -29.66 4.44 -10.92
N PHE A 516 -29.01 4.51 -9.76
CA PHE A 516 -28.44 3.35 -9.08
C PHE A 516 -28.85 3.34 -7.62
N ARG A 517 -28.84 2.15 -7.01
CA ARG A 517 -29.09 1.99 -5.57
C ARG A 517 -27.86 2.30 -4.73
N ARG A 518 -26.66 2.26 -5.34
CA ARG A 518 -25.39 2.59 -4.72
C ARG A 518 -24.65 3.56 -5.62
N HIS A 519 -24.00 4.54 -5.01
CA HIS A 519 -23.14 5.49 -5.69
C HIS A 519 -21.82 5.59 -4.97
N GLU A 520 -20.74 5.72 -5.72
CA GLU A 520 -19.42 6.09 -5.21
C GLU A 520 -18.99 7.36 -5.93
N ILE A 521 -18.95 8.47 -5.21
CA ILE A 521 -18.77 9.81 -5.77
C ILE A 521 -17.47 10.38 -5.23
N THR A 522 -16.53 10.64 -6.13
CA THR A 522 -15.26 11.28 -5.80
C THR A 522 -15.45 12.78 -5.70
N LEU A 523 -15.20 13.33 -4.51
CA LEU A 523 -15.04 14.75 -4.23
C LEU A 523 -13.60 15.14 -4.57
N PRO A 524 -13.36 15.98 -5.59
CA PRO A 524 -12.03 16.47 -5.93
C PRO A 524 -11.61 17.63 -5.02
N ASP A 525 -10.34 18.05 -5.14
CA ASP A 525 -9.77 19.26 -4.52
C ASP A 525 -9.95 19.31 -3.00
N ILE A 526 -9.67 18.18 -2.35
CA ILE A 526 -9.68 18.06 -0.88
C ILE A 526 -8.31 18.41 -0.32
N ASP A 527 -8.24 19.54 0.38
CA ASP A 527 -7.02 20.01 1.04
C ASP A 527 -6.69 19.17 2.29
N ALA A 528 -5.39 19.02 2.56
CA ALA A 528 -4.88 18.50 3.83
C ALA A 528 -5.31 19.40 5.01
N ASP A 529 -5.48 18.78 6.18
CA ASP A 529 -5.74 19.47 7.45
C ASP A 529 -6.98 20.37 7.47
N THR A 530 -7.96 20.06 6.62
CA THR A 530 -9.20 20.84 6.48
C THR A 530 -10.42 20.00 6.85
N ILE A 531 -11.39 20.63 7.53
CA ILE A 531 -12.71 20.04 7.78
C ILE A 531 -13.62 20.46 6.63
N TYR A 532 -14.20 19.47 5.95
CA TYR A 532 -15.21 19.68 4.93
C TYR A 532 -16.58 19.26 5.46
N HIS A 533 -17.56 20.08 5.17
CA HIS A 533 -18.97 19.81 5.33
C HIS A 533 -19.55 19.35 4.01
N TYR A 534 -20.46 18.39 4.03
CA TYR A 534 -21.14 17.92 2.84
C TYR A 534 -22.58 17.47 3.12
N ARG A 535 -23.43 17.57 2.10
CA ARG A 535 -24.84 17.19 2.15
C ARG A 535 -25.22 16.50 0.85
N LEU A 536 -26.06 15.49 0.95
CA LEU A 536 -26.54 14.70 -0.18
C LEU A 536 -27.95 15.11 -0.57
N THR A 537 -28.21 15.14 -1.87
CA THR A 537 -29.54 15.19 -2.46
C THR A 537 -29.75 13.91 -3.27
N LEU A 538 -30.72 13.10 -2.87
CA LEU A 538 -31.16 11.91 -3.59
C LEU A 538 -32.42 12.24 -4.38
N GLU A 539 -32.45 11.90 -5.66
CA GLU A 539 -33.62 12.05 -6.53
C GLU A 539 -33.95 10.71 -7.21
N ASP A 540 -35.16 10.21 -7.03
CA ASP A 540 -35.64 9.00 -7.71
C ASP A 540 -36.13 9.29 -9.15
N PRO A 541 -36.46 8.26 -9.97
CA PRO A 541 -36.87 8.46 -11.36
C PRO A 541 -38.21 9.18 -11.54
N VAL A 542 -39.06 9.25 -10.51
CA VAL A 542 -40.36 9.95 -10.56
C VAL A 542 -40.28 11.36 -9.97
N GLY A 543 -39.10 11.77 -9.48
CA GLY A 543 -38.79 13.09 -8.97
C GLY A 543 -39.08 13.29 -7.48
N ASN A 544 -39.22 12.21 -6.68
CA ASN A 544 -39.19 12.37 -5.23
C ASN A 544 -37.75 12.66 -4.78
N ILE A 545 -37.60 13.62 -3.86
CA ILE A 545 -36.30 14.13 -3.44
C ILE A 545 -36.13 13.97 -1.93
N THR A 546 -34.97 13.46 -1.52
CA THR A 546 -34.51 13.47 -0.13
C THR A 546 -33.23 14.27 -0.02
N VAL A 547 -33.23 15.26 0.87
CA VAL A 547 -32.02 16.01 1.23
C VAL A 547 -31.56 15.53 2.60
N SER A 548 -30.30 15.13 2.71
CA SER A 548 -29.71 14.67 3.97
C SER A 548 -29.51 15.80 4.97
N ASP A 549 -29.22 15.43 6.21
CA ASP A 549 -28.58 16.33 7.17
C ASP A 549 -27.14 16.69 6.71
N ASP A 550 -26.53 17.65 7.40
CA ASP A 550 -25.11 18.00 7.22
C ASP A 550 -24.21 16.88 7.78
N TYR A 551 -23.28 16.42 6.95
CA TYR A 551 -22.18 15.56 7.34
C TYR A 551 -20.87 16.37 7.31
N ASN A 552 -19.86 15.87 8.01
CA ASN A 552 -18.52 16.43 7.90
C ASN A 552 -17.47 15.33 7.90
N PHE A 553 -16.32 15.65 7.34
CA PHE A 553 -15.11 14.86 7.42
C PHE A 553 -13.91 15.79 7.59
N SER A 554 -12.86 15.30 8.23
CA SER A 554 -11.61 16.04 8.40
C SER A 554 -10.47 15.29 7.74
N ASN A 555 -9.61 16.02 7.04
CA ASN A 555 -8.31 15.53 6.59
C ASN A 555 -7.20 15.88 7.59
N VAL A 556 -7.55 15.95 8.89
CA VAL A 556 -6.60 16.23 9.96
C VAL A 556 -5.72 15.01 10.16
N SER A 557 -4.42 15.15 9.84
CA SER A 557 -3.43 14.18 10.30
C SER A 557 -3.41 14.20 11.82
N ILE A 558 -3.39 13.04 12.45
CA ILE A 558 -3.14 12.92 13.88
C ILE A 558 -1.82 12.18 14.07
N PRO A 559 -0.97 12.62 15.00
CA PRO A 559 0.30 11.97 15.19
C PRO A 559 0.09 10.54 15.69
N ALA A 560 0.82 9.60 15.10
CA ALA A 560 0.89 8.20 15.48
C ALA A 560 2.31 7.83 15.89
N ILE A 561 2.47 6.78 16.69
CA ILE A 561 3.80 6.23 17.00
C ILE A 561 4.24 5.37 15.82
N GLU A 562 5.32 5.76 15.14
CA GLU A 562 5.94 4.97 14.06
C GLU A 562 6.82 3.87 14.63
N SER A 563 7.64 4.18 15.65
CA SER A 563 8.47 3.17 16.30
C SER A 563 8.88 3.54 17.72
N VAL A 564 9.17 2.51 18.52
CA VAL A 564 9.80 2.67 19.84
C VAL A 564 11.00 1.74 19.92
N LYS A 565 12.18 2.29 20.24
CA LYS A 565 13.43 1.54 20.30
C LYS A 565 14.14 1.81 21.62
N ALA A 566 14.59 0.76 22.30
CA ALA A 566 15.44 0.89 23.48
C ALA A 566 16.92 0.88 23.05
N ASN A 567 17.55 2.06 23.12
CA ASN A 567 18.94 2.23 22.70
C ASN A 567 19.94 1.88 23.80
N GLN A 568 19.58 2.18 25.05
CA GLN A 568 20.40 1.95 26.22
C GLN A 568 19.55 1.30 27.32
N ILE A 569 20.20 0.88 28.41
CA ILE A 569 19.49 0.31 29.56
C ILE A 569 18.51 1.30 30.20
N ASN A 570 18.67 2.60 30.00
CA ASN A 570 17.89 3.64 30.65
C ASN A 570 17.39 4.69 29.65
N GLU A 571 17.26 4.33 28.37
CA GLU A 571 16.88 5.25 27.31
C GLU A 571 16.06 4.55 26.23
N ILE A 572 14.95 5.17 25.83
CA ILE A 572 14.15 4.75 24.68
C ILE A 572 13.87 5.94 23.76
N ASP A 573 13.90 5.71 22.44
CA ASP A 573 13.47 6.66 21.42
C ASP A 573 12.06 6.31 20.95
N VAL A 574 11.23 7.35 20.77
CA VAL A 574 9.85 7.27 20.30
C VAL A 574 9.72 8.14 19.05
N ALA A 575 9.63 7.54 17.88
CA ALA A 575 9.44 8.24 16.61
C ALA A 575 7.94 8.40 16.31
N PHE A 576 7.52 9.60 15.91
CA PHE A 576 6.15 9.91 15.51
C PHE A 576 6.01 10.09 13.99
N SER A 577 4.78 9.91 13.50
CA SER A 577 4.42 10.00 12.07
C SER A 577 4.54 11.38 11.44
N GLU A 578 4.76 12.41 12.27
CA GLU A 578 4.83 13.80 11.85
C GLU A 578 5.59 14.64 12.89
N THR A 579 5.85 15.91 12.54
CA THR A 579 6.55 16.85 13.41
C THR A 579 5.70 17.21 14.63
N MET A 580 6.32 17.18 15.80
CA MET A 580 5.63 17.28 17.09
C MET A 580 5.78 18.67 17.72
N ASP A 581 4.73 19.13 18.39
CA ASP A 581 4.82 20.27 19.30
C ASP A 581 5.77 19.94 20.46
N ARG A 582 6.86 20.70 20.53
CA ARG A 582 7.93 20.52 21.52
C ARG A 582 7.43 20.52 22.96
N VAL A 583 6.46 21.37 23.30
CA VAL A 583 5.97 21.48 24.69
C VAL A 583 5.24 20.20 25.10
N SER A 584 4.34 19.71 24.26
CA SER A 584 3.60 18.48 24.52
C SER A 584 4.50 17.24 24.49
N ALA A 585 5.48 17.20 23.58
CA ALA A 585 6.45 16.11 23.42
C ALA A 585 7.47 16.01 24.56
N GLU A 586 7.90 17.12 25.14
CA GLU A 586 8.84 17.12 26.27
C GLU A 586 8.15 16.99 27.65
N THR A 587 6.82 16.89 27.66
CA THR A 587 6.05 16.72 28.91
C THR A 587 6.08 15.26 29.39
N VAL A 588 6.92 14.97 30.40
CA VAL A 588 7.11 13.61 30.95
C VAL A 588 5.80 12.89 31.33
N SER A 589 4.79 13.60 31.86
CA SER A 589 3.51 12.99 32.27
C SER A 589 2.67 12.45 31.12
N ASN A 590 3.03 12.76 29.88
CA ASN A 590 2.38 12.22 28.68
C ASN A 590 2.83 10.79 28.35
N TYR A 591 3.89 10.31 28.99
CA TYR A 591 4.48 8.99 28.76
C TYR A 591 4.38 8.12 30.00
N SER A 592 4.05 6.85 29.80
CA SER A 592 4.13 5.83 30.85
C SER A 592 4.56 4.50 30.28
N ILE A 593 5.41 3.79 30.99
CA ILE A 593 5.89 2.46 30.61
C ILE A 593 5.38 1.48 31.66
N ASP A 594 4.95 0.31 31.22
CA ASP A 594 4.47 -0.74 32.12
C ASP A 594 5.61 -1.32 33.00
N GLN A 595 5.27 -2.31 33.82
CA GLN A 595 6.24 -3.00 34.70
C GLN A 595 6.98 -2.10 35.70
N GLY A 596 6.46 -0.91 35.96
CA GLY A 596 6.98 0.02 36.97
C GLY A 596 8.18 0.84 36.52
N ILE A 597 8.50 0.86 35.22
CA ILE A 597 9.56 1.70 34.67
C ILE A 597 9.11 3.17 34.70
N THR A 598 9.87 4.00 35.41
CA THR A 598 9.61 5.44 35.51
C THR A 598 10.32 6.19 34.39
N VAL A 599 9.64 7.15 33.75
CA VAL A 599 10.24 8.13 32.84
C VAL A 599 10.68 9.35 33.66
N SER A 600 11.93 9.76 33.49
CA SER A 600 12.56 10.85 34.25
C SER A 600 12.72 12.13 33.44
N SER A 601 12.87 12.03 32.13
CA SER A 601 12.91 13.14 31.17
C SER A 601 12.36 12.70 29.81
N ALA A 602 11.95 13.68 29.02
CA ALA A 602 11.57 13.55 27.62
C ALA A 602 12.19 14.73 26.86
N SER A 603 12.87 14.46 25.76
CA SER A 603 13.55 15.48 24.94
C SER A 603 13.21 15.26 23.47
N LEU A 604 12.68 16.29 22.80
CA LEU A 604 12.42 16.22 21.36
C LEU A 604 13.72 16.49 20.59
N SER A 605 14.11 15.54 19.74
CA SER A 605 15.30 15.60 18.90
C SER A 605 15.24 16.71 17.85
N SER A 606 16.36 16.94 17.17
CA SER A 606 16.48 17.96 16.11
C SER A 606 15.69 17.63 14.84
N ASP A 607 15.28 16.37 14.65
CA ASP A 607 14.39 15.95 13.57
C ASP A 607 12.92 16.38 13.79
N GLU A 608 12.61 16.94 14.96
CA GLU A 608 11.27 17.34 15.41
C GLU A 608 10.22 16.22 15.41
N ARG A 609 10.64 14.95 15.25
CA ARG A 609 9.77 13.76 15.17
C ARG A 609 10.08 12.71 16.22
N THR A 610 11.32 12.66 16.71
CA THR A 610 11.77 11.65 17.66
C THR A 610 11.88 12.23 19.07
N VAL A 611 11.25 11.58 20.04
CA VAL A 611 11.36 11.92 21.46
C VAL A 611 12.22 10.87 22.17
N THR A 612 13.35 11.29 22.73
CA THR A 612 14.19 10.46 23.59
C THR A 612 13.73 10.56 25.03
N LEU A 613 13.40 9.42 25.65
CA LEU A 613 12.95 9.31 27.03
C LEU A 613 14.06 8.67 27.89
N SER A 614 14.47 9.33 28.96
CA SER A 614 15.34 8.70 29.97
C SER A 614 14.49 7.97 31.00
N THR A 615 14.75 6.68 31.19
CA THR A 615 13.95 5.77 32.02
C THR A 615 14.72 5.24 33.22
N ALA A 616 14.02 4.59 34.16
CA ALA A 616 14.67 3.64 35.06
C ALA A 616 15.33 2.49 34.26
N PRO A 617 16.35 1.81 34.81
CA PRO A 617 16.99 0.68 34.13
C PRO A 617 16.00 -0.40 33.69
N LEU A 618 16.04 -0.73 32.41
CA LEU A 618 15.29 -1.77 31.73
C LEU A 618 15.93 -3.13 32.00
N THR A 619 15.09 -4.14 32.13
CA THR A 619 15.51 -5.54 32.27
C THR A 619 15.72 -6.16 30.88
N PRO A 620 16.90 -6.74 30.57
CA PRO A 620 17.14 -7.43 29.30
C PRO A 620 16.16 -8.57 29.05
N GLY A 621 15.83 -8.82 27.78
CA GLY A 621 14.91 -9.89 27.38
C GLY A 621 13.43 -9.61 27.69
N THR A 622 13.11 -8.37 28.09
CA THR A 622 11.75 -7.98 28.50
C THR A 622 11.09 -7.14 27.42
N ILE A 623 9.84 -7.48 27.10
CA ILE A 623 8.95 -6.65 26.26
C ILE A 623 8.21 -5.70 27.19
N TYR A 624 8.25 -4.41 26.87
CA TYR A 624 7.53 -3.34 27.56
C TYR A 624 6.44 -2.77 26.66
N THR A 625 5.45 -2.11 27.27
CA THR A 625 4.44 -1.32 26.58
C THR A 625 4.58 0.14 26.99
N LEU A 626 4.93 1.00 26.03
CA LEU A 626 4.81 2.45 26.15
C LEU A 626 3.35 2.85 25.91
N THR A 627 2.80 3.69 26.77
CA THR A 627 1.53 4.38 26.56
C THR A 627 1.77 5.89 26.49
N VAL A 628 1.31 6.52 25.42
CA VAL A 628 1.43 7.95 25.11
C VAL A 628 0.05 8.61 25.11
N ASN A 629 -0.04 9.79 25.73
CA ASN A 629 -1.26 10.61 25.77
C ASN A 629 -0.94 12.09 25.62
N ASN A 630 -1.80 12.87 24.96
CA ASN A 630 -1.72 14.34 24.86
C ASN A 630 -0.44 14.91 24.23
N VAL A 631 0.37 14.09 23.57
CA VAL A 631 1.46 14.57 22.71
C VAL A 631 0.83 15.01 21.40
N ALA A 632 1.09 16.21 20.93
CA ALA A 632 0.41 16.81 19.78
C ALA A 632 1.38 17.21 18.67
N ASP A 633 0.85 17.31 17.46
CA ASP A 633 1.52 17.92 16.31
C ASP A 633 1.67 19.44 16.49
N LEU A 634 2.29 20.11 15.51
CA LEU A 634 2.40 21.59 15.50
C LEU A 634 1.06 22.33 15.35
N ALA A 635 0.02 21.65 14.85
CA ALA A 635 -1.34 22.19 14.71
C ALA A 635 -2.18 22.05 15.99
N GLY A 636 -1.68 21.33 17.00
CA GLY A 636 -2.32 21.12 18.29
C GLY A 636 -3.22 19.87 18.36
N HIS A 637 -3.15 18.97 17.39
CA HIS A 637 -3.89 17.70 17.41
C HIS A 637 -3.10 16.64 18.19
N PRO A 638 -3.63 16.15 19.34
CA PRO A 638 -2.94 15.13 20.12
C PRO A 638 -3.06 13.74 19.47
N VAL A 639 -2.09 12.88 19.78
CA VAL A 639 -2.19 11.43 19.56
C VAL A 639 -3.51 10.90 20.13
N ASN A 640 -4.02 9.81 19.56
CA ASN A 640 -5.20 9.15 20.10
C ASN A 640 -5.02 8.81 21.61
N PRO A 641 -6.06 8.97 22.45
CA PRO A 641 -5.97 8.62 23.86
C PRO A 641 -5.56 7.16 24.06
N ASN A 642 -4.59 6.92 24.94
CA ASN A 642 -3.96 5.62 25.19
C ASN A 642 -3.31 5.00 23.95
N THR A 643 -2.65 5.81 23.11
CA THR A 643 -1.82 5.29 22.04
C THR A 643 -0.71 4.44 22.64
N GLN A 644 -0.53 3.21 22.16
CA GLN A 644 0.40 2.23 22.72
C GLN A 644 1.33 1.68 21.67
N ALA A 645 2.57 1.43 22.08
CA ALA A 645 3.55 0.71 21.28
C ALA A 645 4.38 -0.20 22.20
N THR A 646 4.69 -1.40 21.73
CA THR A 646 5.56 -2.33 22.45
C THR A 646 7.00 -2.17 21.99
N PHE A 647 7.95 -2.34 22.90
CA PHE A 647 9.37 -2.42 22.57
C PHE A 647 10.07 -3.51 23.37
N PHE A 648 11.08 -4.12 22.78
CA PHE A 648 11.94 -5.11 23.42
C PHE A 648 13.27 -4.47 23.80
N TYR A 649 13.76 -4.74 25.01
CA TYR A 649 15.10 -4.34 25.39
C TYR A 649 16.07 -5.54 25.36
N ALA A 650 17.09 -5.43 24.50
CA ALA A 650 18.21 -6.35 24.43
C ALA A 650 19.47 -5.66 24.97
N ALA A 651 20.19 -6.29 25.90
CA ALA A 651 21.45 -5.77 26.40
C ALA A 651 22.53 -5.87 25.33
N ARG A 652 23.23 -4.77 25.04
CA ARG A 652 24.43 -4.80 24.19
C ARG A 652 25.60 -5.39 24.97
N VAL A 653 26.11 -6.51 24.50
CA VAL A 653 27.29 -7.16 25.10
C VAL A 653 28.47 -7.08 24.14
N TYR A 654 29.49 -6.32 24.53
CA TYR A 654 30.67 -6.04 23.72
C TYR A 654 31.82 -7.02 24.00
N ARG A 655 32.52 -7.42 22.94
CA ARG A 655 33.78 -8.19 22.98
C ARG A 655 34.74 -7.68 21.91
N SER A 656 36.03 -7.60 22.24
CA SER A 656 37.05 -7.20 21.27
C SER A 656 37.81 -8.39 20.69
N VAL A 657 38.20 -8.26 19.42
CA VAL A 657 39.09 -9.18 18.70
C VAL A 657 40.34 -8.41 18.30
N GLY A 658 41.51 -8.87 18.73
CA GLY A 658 42.81 -8.35 18.30
C GLY A 658 43.71 -9.48 17.82
N PRO A 659 43.93 -9.63 16.50
CA PRO A 659 44.58 -10.80 15.94
C PRO A 659 45.96 -11.07 16.56
N GLY A 660 46.13 -12.25 17.17
CA GLY A 660 47.37 -12.70 17.82
C GLY A 660 47.81 -11.95 19.09
N ASN A 661 47.03 -10.98 19.58
CA ASN A 661 47.43 -10.13 20.70
C ASN A 661 47.09 -10.75 22.06
N THR A 662 48.11 -11.28 22.74
CA THR A 662 48.00 -11.83 24.11
C THR A 662 48.59 -10.91 25.18
N ALA A 663 49.09 -9.74 24.81
CA ALA A 663 49.69 -8.80 25.73
C ALA A 663 48.63 -7.85 26.32
N ALA A 664 48.85 -7.38 27.55
CA ALA A 664 48.02 -6.34 28.13
C ALA A 664 48.20 -5.03 27.35
N LEU A 665 47.09 -4.39 26.98
CA LEU A 665 47.05 -3.07 26.35
C LEU A 665 47.46 -1.97 27.34
N ALA A 666 47.04 -2.13 28.60
CA ALA A 666 47.38 -1.24 29.71
C ALA A 666 47.39 -2.00 31.04
N ILE A 667 48.11 -1.47 32.05
CA ILE A 667 48.25 -2.05 33.39
C ILE A 667 48.19 -0.97 34.48
N GLY A 668 47.70 -1.33 35.67
CA GLY A 668 47.36 -0.38 36.74
C GLY A 668 48.49 0.16 37.64
N ALA A 669 49.73 -0.28 37.44
CA ALA A 669 50.84 -0.02 38.40
C ALA A 669 51.06 1.45 38.81
N SER A 670 50.73 2.42 37.96
CA SER A 670 50.75 3.86 38.28
C SER A 670 49.48 4.60 37.83
N ASN A 671 48.43 3.87 37.50
CA ASN A 671 47.20 4.40 36.94
C ASN A 671 46.02 3.77 37.69
N ALA A 672 45.56 4.39 38.76
CA ALA A 672 44.54 3.76 39.59
C ALA A 672 43.15 3.80 38.90
N LEU A 673 42.42 2.70 38.99
CA LEU A 673 41.06 2.50 38.49
C LEU A 673 40.04 2.75 39.62
N SER A 674 39.00 3.52 39.34
CA SER A 674 37.81 3.61 40.18
C SER A 674 36.58 3.34 39.35
N ILE A 675 35.66 2.51 39.85
CA ILE A 675 34.40 2.18 39.18
C ILE A 675 33.25 2.65 40.07
N SER A 676 32.37 3.49 39.51
CA SER A 676 31.14 3.98 40.14
C SER A 676 29.95 3.79 39.18
N ASN A 677 28.98 2.97 39.58
CA ASN A 677 27.93 2.44 38.71
C ASN A 677 28.53 1.75 37.48
N PHE A 678 28.36 2.34 36.30
CA PHE A 678 28.94 1.85 35.04
C PHE A 678 30.22 2.59 34.66
N THR A 679 30.56 3.70 35.31
CA THR A 679 31.69 4.54 34.89
C THR A 679 32.98 4.10 35.57
N ALA A 680 33.98 3.79 34.76
CA ALA A 680 35.37 3.60 35.17
C ALA A 680 36.19 4.86 34.88
N SER A 681 36.92 5.33 35.89
CA SER A 681 37.81 6.48 35.79
C SER A 681 39.25 6.08 36.13
N PHE A 682 40.19 6.57 35.32
CA PHE A 682 41.63 6.34 35.42
C PHE A 682 42.37 7.65 35.74
N ILE A 683 43.46 7.58 36.51
CA ILE A 683 44.27 8.76 36.86
C ILE A 683 45.09 9.28 35.66
N LEU A 684 45.49 8.40 34.75
CA LEU A 684 46.26 8.70 33.56
C LEU A 684 45.52 8.23 32.30
N PRO A 685 45.67 8.93 31.16
CA PRO A 685 45.09 8.51 29.89
C PRO A 685 45.49 7.08 29.49
N LEU A 686 44.51 6.33 28.97
CA LEU A 686 44.72 5.04 28.32
C LEU A 686 45.13 5.23 26.84
N PRO A 687 45.79 4.22 26.23
CA PRO A 687 46.11 4.25 24.79
C PRO A 687 44.87 4.43 23.90
N ASP A 688 45.01 5.12 22.78
CA ASP A 688 43.89 5.43 21.89
C ASP A 688 43.29 4.21 21.18
N ASN A 689 43.99 3.07 21.17
CA ASN A 689 43.48 1.80 20.65
C ASN A 689 42.73 0.95 21.70
N VAL A 690 42.51 1.49 22.92
CA VAL A 690 41.62 0.93 23.94
C VAL A 690 40.21 1.47 23.73
N GLY A 691 39.24 0.57 23.63
CA GLY A 691 37.86 0.92 23.31
C GLY A 691 36.87 -0.20 23.62
N VAL A 692 35.70 -0.11 23.00
CA VAL A 692 34.59 -1.05 23.20
C VAL A 692 35.02 -2.51 22.99
N GLY A 693 34.54 -3.37 23.88
CA GLY A 693 34.80 -4.80 23.90
C GLY A 693 36.09 -5.22 24.61
N ASP A 694 37.00 -4.30 24.92
CA ASP A 694 38.21 -4.65 25.67
C ASP A 694 37.88 -5.09 27.09
N ALA A 695 38.55 -6.16 27.52
CA ALA A 695 38.37 -6.82 28.80
C ALA A 695 39.27 -6.20 29.86
N ILE A 696 38.69 -5.68 30.92
CA ILE A 696 39.38 -5.16 32.09
C ILE A 696 39.27 -6.20 33.20
N GLN A 697 40.39 -6.79 33.58
CA GLN A 697 40.47 -7.64 34.77
C GLN A 697 41.04 -6.84 35.94
N TYR A 698 40.46 -6.99 37.13
CA TYR A 698 40.84 -6.23 38.32
C TYR A 698 40.56 -7.00 39.61
N ASP A 699 41.12 -6.52 40.72
CA ASP A 699 40.89 -7.04 42.06
C ASP A 699 39.77 -6.24 42.74
N SER A 700 38.55 -6.80 42.72
CA SER A 700 37.39 -6.16 43.35
C SER A 700 37.43 -6.23 44.88
N SER A 701 38.16 -7.21 45.43
CA SER A 701 38.19 -7.51 46.86
C SER A 701 39.29 -6.75 47.62
N GLY A 702 40.31 -6.26 46.90
CA GLY A 702 41.47 -5.55 47.44
C GLY A 702 42.48 -6.46 48.15
N ASP A 703 42.56 -7.75 47.79
CA ASP A 703 43.49 -8.73 48.35
C ASP A 703 44.77 -8.97 47.54
N GLY A 704 44.91 -8.29 46.41
CA GLY A 704 46.01 -8.36 45.45
C GLY A 704 45.87 -9.49 44.41
N ILE A 705 44.69 -10.10 44.28
CA ILE A 705 44.41 -11.19 43.33
C ILE A 705 43.29 -10.78 42.38
N ILE A 706 43.47 -11.04 41.09
CA ILE A 706 42.43 -10.84 40.08
C ILE A 706 41.27 -11.80 40.33
N ASP A 707 40.08 -11.24 40.57
CA ASP A 707 38.85 -11.99 40.82
C ASP A 707 37.66 -11.53 39.97
N THR A 708 37.82 -10.43 39.22
CA THR A 708 36.73 -9.82 38.47
C THR A 708 37.15 -9.41 37.06
N ILE A 709 36.19 -9.47 36.13
CA ILE A 709 36.31 -9.00 34.76
C ILE A 709 35.11 -8.13 34.37
N ALA A 710 35.38 -7.05 33.64
CA ALA A 710 34.38 -6.19 33.02
C ALA A 710 34.81 -5.85 31.58
N PHE A 711 33.87 -5.34 30.78
CA PHE A 711 34.09 -5.03 29.37
C PHE A 711 33.72 -3.58 29.11
N ILE A 712 34.52 -2.89 28.31
CA ILE A 712 34.22 -1.52 27.88
C ILE A 712 33.00 -1.56 26.94
N SER A 713 31.94 -0.82 27.27
CA SER A 713 30.73 -0.69 26.45
C SER A 713 30.60 0.68 25.77
N SER A 714 31.33 1.68 26.26
CA SER A 714 31.52 2.98 25.62
C SER A 714 32.79 3.66 26.14
N ARG A 715 33.43 4.46 25.31
CA ARG A 715 34.45 5.43 25.69
C ARG A 715 33.80 6.77 25.95
N ILE A 716 34.18 7.45 27.03
CA ILE A 716 33.75 8.84 27.33
C ILE A 716 34.91 9.78 27.01
N SER A 717 36.10 9.44 27.50
CA SER A 717 37.35 10.17 27.22
C SER A 717 38.54 9.19 27.27
N SER A 718 39.77 9.70 27.17
CA SER A 718 40.97 8.86 27.36
C SER A 718 41.16 8.40 28.81
N THR A 719 40.44 8.98 29.77
CA THR A 719 40.51 8.62 31.20
C THR A 719 39.20 8.07 31.75
N GLU A 720 38.10 8.10 31.00
CA GLU A 720 36.79 7.65 31.47
C GLU A 720 36.07 6.78 30.44
N TYR A 721 35.51 5.68 30.93
CA TYR A 721 34.88 4.64 30.12
C TYR A 721 33.64 4.11 30.81
N VAL A 722 32.65 3.66 30.03
CA VAL A 722 31.51 2.91 30.52
C VAL A 722 31.85 1.42 30.44
N LEU A 723 31.64 0.70 31.53
CA LEU A 723 31.89 -0.73 31.66
C LEU A 723 30.60 -1.49 31.94
N THR A 724 30.56 -2.73 31.46
CA THR A 724 29.56 -3.73 31.86
C THR A 724 30.23 -4.99 32.38
N ASN A 725 29.54 -5.76 33.21
CA ASN A 725 29.97 -7.13 33.51
C ASN A 725 29.85 -8.04 32.26
N SER A 726 30.23 -9.32 32.38
CA SER A 726 30.21 -10.27 31.26
C SER A 726 28.84 -10.49 30.62
N LEU A 727 27.74 -10.19 31.32
CA LEU A 727 26.35 -10.33 30.89
C LEU A 727 25.71 -8.99 30.50
N GLY A 728 26.48 -7.91 30.35
CA GLY A 728 25.96 -6.58 30.03
C GLY A 728 25.32 -5.84 31.20
N GLY A 729 25.43 -6.35 32.43
CA GLY A 729 24.93 -5.71 33.65
C GLY A 729 25.96 -4.80 34.34
N THR A 730 25.63 -4.33 35.54
CA THR A 730 26.51 -3.46 36.34
C THR A 730 27.80 -4.20 36.74
N PRO A 731 28.99 -3.59 36.57
CA PRO A 731 30.27 -4.14 37.03
C PRO A 731 30.42 -4.04 38.55
N ASP A 732 31.33 -4.82 39.14
CA ASP A 732 31.68 -4.65 40.55
C ASP A 732 32.47 -3.34 40.77
N GLN A 733 32.28 -2.77 41.95
CA GLN A 733 32.72 -1.41 42.25
C GLN A 733 34.09 -1.43 42.94
N VAL A 734 34.99 -0.55 42.53
CA VAL A 734 36.33 -0.39 43.13
C VAL A 734 36.69 1.08 43.27
N SER A 735 37.61 1.40 44.19
CA SER A 735 38.05 2.76 44.44
C SER A 735 39.57 2.82 44.54
N GLY A 736 40.23 3.36 43.52
CA GLY A 736 41.68 3.54 43.48
C GLY A 736 42.46 2.23 43.40
N ASP A 737 41.91 1.20 42.75
CA ASP A 737 42.60 -0.08 42.54
C ASP A 737 43.76 0.08 41.55
N SER A 738 44.89 -0.58 41.82
CA SER A 738 46.08 -0.56 40.95
C SER A 738 46.43 -1.95 40.40
N ASP A 739 45.71 -2.99 40.82
CA ASP A 739 45.92 -4.38 40.43
C ASP A 739 44.94 -4.74 39.31
N TRP A 740 45.07 -4.03 38.18
CA TRP A 740 44.25 -4.25 36.99
C TRP A 740 45.08 -4.31 35.70
N SER A 741 44.49 -4.90 34.66
CA SER A 741 45.06 -4.93 33.30
C SER A 741 43.97 -5.05 32.25
N ILE A 742 44.23 -4.52 31.05
CA ILE A 742 43.28 -4.51 29.94
C ILE A 742 43.80 -5.42 28.81
N PHE A 743 42.93 -6.25 28.26
CA PHE A 743 43.23 -7.18 27.17
C PHE A 743 42.18 -7.12 26.06
N ARG A 744 42.56 -7.62 24.89
CA ARG A 744 41.59 -8.04 23.88
C ARG A 744 40.83 -9.27 24.39
N ALA A 745 39.51 -9.33 24.20
CA ALA A 745 38.73 -10.49 24.65
C ALA A 745 39.12 -11.77 23.88
N TYR A 746 39.39 -11.64 22.58
CA TYR A 746 39.79 -12.72 21.69
C TYR A 746 40.99 -12.36 20.81
N THR A 747 41.68 -13.39 20.32
CA THR A 747 42.88 -13.25 19.47
C THR A 747 42.65 -13.56 18.00
N SER A 748 41.43 -13.87 17.58
CA SER A 748 40.99 -13.96 16.18
C SER A 748 39.45 -13.96 16.16
N LEU A 749 38.85 -13.66 15.01
CA LEU A 749 37.40 -13.73 14.86
C LEU A 749 36.89 -15.18 14.96
N THR A 750 37.71 -16.14 14.53
CA THR A 750 37.46 -17.58 14.73
C THR A 750 37.42 -17.95 16.22
N ASN A 751 38.31 -17.37 17.03
CA ASN A 751 38.32 -17.58 18.48
C ASN A 751 37.11 -16.95 19.17
N ALA A 752 36.65 -15.78 18.73
CA ALA A 752 35.39 -15.21 19.20
C ALA A 752 34.20 -16.13 18.87
N GLU A 753 34.14 -16.64 17.64
CA GLU A 753 33.10 -17.55 17.19
C GLU A 753 33.11 -18.90 17.93
N SER A 754 34.25 -19.37 18.40
CA SER A 754 34.36 -20.62 19.19
C SER A 754 34.29 -20.41 20.70
N GLY A 755 34.34 -19.18 21.20
CA GLY A 755 34.47 -18.88 22.64
C GLY A 755 35.86 -19.19 23.20
N SER A 756 36.88 -19.24 22.34
CA SER A 756 38.27 -19.47 22.76
C SER A 756 38.92 -18.16 23.18
N GLU A 757 38.76 -17.82 24.46
CA GLU A 757 39.18 -16.55 25.05
C GLU A 757 40.70 -16.32 25.01
N ASN A 758 41.09 -15.05 25.12
CA ASN A 758 42.49 -14.65 25.15
C ASN A 758 43.23 -15.24 26.35
N SER A 759 44.15 -16.16 26.09
CA SER A 759 45.02 -16.76 27.12
C SER A 759 45.89 -15.81 27.95
N GLY A 760 45.96 -14.51 27.59
CA GLY A 760 46.57 -13.46 28.41
C GLY A 760 45.71 -13.05 29.63
N ILE A 761 44.40 -13.26 29.57
CA ILE A 761 43.45 -13.01 30.66
C ILE A 761 43.66 -14.07 31.75
N ASP A 762 43.53 -13.67 33.02
CA ASP A 762 43.71 -14.57 34.16
C ASP A 762 42.67 -15.71 34.12
N SER A 763 43.17 -16.92 34.30
CA SER A 763 42.37 -18.15 34.34
C SER A 763 41.27 -18.17 35.42
N SER A 764 41.34 -17.29 36.43
CA SER A 764 40.28 -17.16 37.45
C SER A 764 39.02 -16.47 36.93
N VAL A 765 39.15 -15.65 35.88
CA VAL A 765 38.07 -14.83 35.32
C VAL A 765 37.82 -15.10 33.83
N SER A 766 38.66 -15.90 33.19
CA SER A 766 38.45 -16.40 31.82
C SER A 766 37.44 -17.56 31.81
N ASP A 767 36.16 -17.26 31.62
CA ASP A 767 35.08 -18.20 31.20
C ASP A 767 33.79 -17.39 30.95
N PHE A 768 33.94 -16.24 30.30
CA PHE A 768 32.87 -15.28 30.05
C PHE A 768 32.05 -15.61 28.80
N ASP A 769 32.51 -16.54 27.93
CA ASP A 769 31.82 -16.99 26.71
C ASP A 769 32.06 -18.49 26.40
N SER A 770 31.51 -19.37 27.23
CA SER A 770 31.71 -20.82 27.11
C SER A 770 30.88 -21.50 26.02
N TRP A 771 29.82 -20.83 25.53
CA TRP A 771 28.80 -21.34 24.60
C TRP A 771 28.16 -22.69 24.99
N THR A 772 28.27 -23.12 26.26
CA THR A 772 27.80 -24.44 26.69
C THR A 772 26.28 -24.60 26.60
N ASP A 773 25.55 -23.49 26.75
CA ASP A 773 24.09 -23.44 26.66
C ASP A 773 23.61 -23.06 25.24
N GLY A 774 24.53 -22.95 24.28
CA GLY A 774 24.26 -22.53 22.91
C GLY A 774 24.49 -21.02 22.68
N LYS A 775 24.26 -20.58 21.45
CA LYS A 775 24.42 -19.19 20.98
C LYS A 775 23.05 -18.54 20.74
N ASP A 776 22.21 -18.50 21.78
CA ASP A 776 20.83 -18.00 21.67
C ASP A 776 20.69 -16.57 22.23
N LEU A 777 20.79 -15.58 21.34
CA LEU A 777 20.71 -14.17 21.69
C LEU A 777 19.28 -13.73 22.01
N VAL A 778 18.28 -14.40 21.44
CA VAL A 778 16.87 -14.08 21.67
C VAL A 778 16.48 -14.44 23.10
N SER A 779 16.78 -15.68 23.51
CA SER A 779 16.49 -16.15 24.87
C SER A 779 17.33 -15.41 25.91
N ALA A 780 18.55 -15.02 25.57
CA ALA A 780 19.41 -14.22 26.45
C ALA A 780 18.94 -12.76 26.56
N GLY A 781 18.19 -12.25 25.57
CA GLY A 781 17.83 -10.85 25.50
C GLY A 781 19.04 -9.95 25.26
N GLU A 782 19.89 -10.33 24.30
CA GLU A 782 21.18 -9.71 24.06
C GLU A 782 21.38 -9.33 22.59
N ILE A 783 22.11 -8.24 22.36
CA ILE A 783 22.76 -7.96 21.07
C ILE A 783 24.24 -8.19 21.27
N ARG A 784 24.85 -9.02 20.41
CA ARG A 784 26.27 -9.35 20.52
C ARG A 784 27.09 -8.47 19.59
N MET A 785 28.01 -7.71 20.18
CA MET A 785 28.83 -6.69 19.51
C MET A 785 30.29 -7.14 19.52
N ILE A 786 30.81 -7.59 18.37
CA ILE A 786 32.20 -8.03 18.21
C ILE A 786 32.99 -6.91 17.53
N ALA A 787 33.78 -6.20 18.31
CA ALA A 787 34.64 -5.11 17.89
C ALA A 787 36.00 -5.64 17.40
N CYS A 788 36.35 -5.38 16.14
CA CYS A 788 37.53 -5.90 15.48
C CYS A 788 38.63 -4.82 15.41
N TYR A 789 39.77 -5.07 16.06
CA TYR A 789 40.89 -4.12 16.18
C TYR A 789 42.08 -4.51 15.31
N ALA A 790 42.68 -3.51 14.65
CA ALA A 790 43.74 -3.66 13.66
C ALA A 790 45.12 -3.96 14.28
N ASP A 791 45.18 -4.86 15.27
CA ASP A 791 46.41 -5.23 15.97
C ASP A 791 47.38 -6.01 15.06
N ALA A 792 46.84 -6.85 14.18
CA ALA A 792 47.56 -7.60 13.13
C ALA A 792 46.56 -8.12 12.07
N ILE A 793 47.06 -8.81 11.04
CA ILE A 793 46.21 -9.52 10.06
C ILE A 793 45.62 -10.76 10.71
N ASP A 794 44.30 -10.91 10.67
CA ASP A 794 43.62 -12.16 11.01
C ASP A 794 43.74 -13.15 9.85
N THR A 795 44.52 -14.21 10.04
CA THR A 795 44.79 -15.21 8.99
C THR A 795 43.83 -16.39 9.00
N GLU A 796 42.85 -16.40 9.92
CA GLU A 796 41.90 -17.49 10.09
C GLU A 796 40.51 -17.07 9.62
N ARG A 797 40.06 -17.65 8.49
CA ARG A 797 38.68 -17.48 8.01
C ARG A 797 37.66 -17.87 9.07
N VAL A 798 36.48 -17.23 9.06
CA VAL A 798 35.41 -17.49 10.02
C VAL A 798 34.13 -18.01 9.33
N ASP A 799 33.47 -18.98 9.97
CA ASP A 799 32.10 -19.40 9.66
C ASP A 799 31.19 -18.93 10.80
N VAL A 800 30.45 -17.84 10.61
CA VAL A 800 29.47 -17.32 11.58
C VAL A 800 28.23 -18.22 11.55
N ASN A 801 28.09 -19.09 12.54
CA ASN A 801 27.07 -20.15 12.54
C ASN A 801 26.59 -20.56 13.94
N GLY A 802 25.39 -21.15 13.97
CA GLY A 802 24.81 -21.71 15.20
C GLY A 802 24.15 -20.67 16.11
N TRP A 803 24.09 -19.40 15.68
CA TRP A 803 23.41 -18.33 16.41
C TRP A 803 21.89 -18.36 16.18
N THR A 804 21.12 -18.28 17.26
CA THR A 804 19.68 -17.98 17.25
C THR A 804 19.52 -16.48 17.48
N THR A 805 18.93 -15.78 16.51
CA THR A 805 18.85 -14.31 16.45
C THR A 805 17.47 -13.84 15.99
N SER A 806 17.19 -12.56 16.16
CA SER A 806 16.02 -11.82 15.66
C SER A 806 16.44 -10.42 15.21
N GLN A 807 15.50 -9.60 14.73
CA GLN A 807 15.77 -8.21 14.37
C GLN A 807 16.18 -7.37 15.59
N GLU A 808 15.70 -7.72 16.78
CA GLU A 808 15.95 -7.04 18.05
C GLU A 808 17.12 -7.65 18.84
N ALA A 809 17.50 -8.90 18.56
CA ALA A 809 18.60 -9.62 19.21
C ALA A 809 19.51 -10.26 18.15
N TYR A 810 20.52 -9.50 17.72
CA TYR A 810 21.36 -9.82 16.56
C TYR A 810 22.85 -9.82 16.89
N LEU A 811 23.66 -10.34 15.95
CA LEU A 811 25.11 -10.32 16.02
C LEU A 811 25.66 -9.25 15.07
N LYS A 812 26.48 -8.34 15.58
CA LYS A 812 27.20 -7.34 14.80
C LYS A 812 28.71 -7.55 14.96
N ILE A 813 29.41 -7.69 13.84
CA ILE A 813 30.86 -7.77 13.75
C ILE A 813 31.33 -6.53 13.01
N PHE A 814 32.11 -5.68 13.67
CA PHE A 814 32.42 -4.36 13.15
C PHE A 814 33.81 -3.89 13.54
N ALA A 815 34.41 -3.04 12.72
CA ALA A 815 35.59 -2.27 13.10
C ALA A 815 35.17 -0.95 13.79
N PRO A 816 35.61 -0.69 15.04
CA PRO A 816 35.32 0.56 15.75
C PRO A 816 35.80 1.81 15.01
N VAL A 817 35.00 2.88 15.02
CA VAL A 817 35.29 4.15 14.33
C VAL A 817 35.11 5.35 15.24
N ALA A 818 33.96 5.43 15.91
CA ALA A 818 33.54 6.67 16.56
C ALA A 818 34.32 6.96 17.86
N PRO A 819 34.43 8.23 18.30
CA PRO A 819 35.16 8.59 19.52
C PRO A 819 34.65 7.90 20.80
N ASN A 820 33.37 7.54 20.82
CA ASN A 820 32.72 6.77 21.89
C ASN A 820 32.93 5.25 21.76
N GLU A 821 33.51 4.77 20.66
CA GLU A 821 33.90 3.37 20.47
C GLU A 821 35.40 3.18 20.73
N VAL A 822 36.25 4.07 20.21
CA VAL A 822 37.72 3.99 20.25
C VAL A 822 38.34 5.38 20.10
N GLY A 823 39.60 5.57 20.52
CA GLY A 823 40.30 6.86 20.35
C GLY A 823 40.85 7.10 18.93
N VAL A 824 41.13 6.03 18.18
CA VAL A 824 41.55 6.07 16.77
C VAL A 824 40.82 4.97 16.00
N THR A 825 40.26 5.33 14.83
CA THR A 825 39.52 4.40 13.97
C THR A 825 40.31 3.11 13.68
N GLN A 826 39.60 1.99 13.74
CA GLN A 826 40.08 0.65 13.40
C GLN A 826 39.51 0.17 12.06
N ARG A 827 38.68 0.98 11.41
CA ARG A 827 38.14 0.75 10.07
C ARG A 827 39.17 1.14 9.01
N HIS A 828 39.09 0.51 7.84
CA HIS A 828 39.83 0.97 6.66
C HIS A 828 39.30 2.32 6.17
N ASN A 829 40.11 3.08 5.45
CA ASN A 829 39.71 4.37 4.87
C ASN A 829 39.35 4.22 3.38
N GLY A 830 38.54 3.22 3.01
CA GLY A 830 38.28 2.87 1.61
C GLY A 830 39.47 2.40 0.74
N ILE A 831 40.72 2.51 1.20
CA ILE A 831 41.94 2.21 0.44
C ILE A 831 42.60 0.91 0.94
N ALA A 832 43.04 0.05 0.03
CA ALA A 832 43.79 -1.17 0.37
C ALA A 832 45.28 -0.91 0.73
N ASN A 833 45.54 -0.19 1.83
CA ASN A 833 46.85 0.40 2.19
C ASN A 833 47.45 -0.06 3.55
N GLU A 834 47.05 -1.22 4.07
CA GLU A 834 47.46 -1.75 5.40
C GLU A 834 46.78 -1.08 6.62
N GLN A 835 45.82 -0.15 6.41
CA GLN A 835 45.00 0.43 7.48
C GLN A 835 43.73 -0.39 7.77
N GLY A 836 43.39 -0.51 9.06
CA GLY A 836 42.15 -1.11 9.54
C GLY A 836 42.20 -2.62 9.78
N TYR A 837 41.14 -3.17 10.37
CA TYR A 837 41.04 -4.60 10.65
C TYR A 837 41.00 -5.41 9.35
N LYS A 838 42.00 -6.24 9.13
CA LYS A 838 42.12 -7.11 7.95
C LYS A 838 41.98 -8.58 8.32
N ILE A 839 41.07 -9.27 7.64
CA ILE A 839 40.93 -10.73 7.69
C ILE A 839 41.18 -11.36 6.32
N THR A 840 41.89 -12.48 6.29
CA THR A 840 42.22 -13.21 5.07
C THR A 840 41.98 -14.71 5.20
N ASN A 841 41.84 -15.40 4.07
CA ASN A 841 41.97 -16.85 4.00
C ASN A 841 43.37 -17.25 3.49
N GLY A 842 43.70 -18.54 3.60
CA GLY A 842 44.93 -19.13 3.02
C GLY A 842 44.69 -20.38 2.18
N THR A 843 43.43 -20.68 1.86
CA THR A 843 42.98 -21.96 1.29
C THR A 843 41.96 -21.76 0.18
N ASN A 844 42.02 -22.60 -0.85
CA ASN A 844 41.10 -22.60 -1.99
C ASN A 844 39.69 -23.06 -1.58
N TRP A 845 38.65 -22.67 -2.34
CA TRP A 845 37.24 -23.12 -2.20
C TRP A 845 36.50 -22.66 -0.93
N GLN A 846 36.97 -21.61 -0.25
CA GLN A 846 36.37 -21.15 1.00
C GLN A 846 36.09 -19.65 0.98
N ALA A 847 35.02 -19.25 1.67
CA ALA A 847 34.75 -17.85 1.97
C ALA A 847 35.64 -17.37 3.12
N VAL A 848 36.18 -16.16 3.07
CA VAL A 848 36.93 -15.56 4.19
C VAL A 848 36.00 -15.35 5.38
N ILE A 849 34.82 -14.77 5.13
CA ILE A 849 33.72 -14.72 6.08
C ILE A 849 32.52 -15.43 5.46
N LYS A 850 32.04 -16.48 6.11
CA LYS A 850 30.77 -17.12 5.74
C LYS A 850 29.72 -16.85 6.81
N VAL A 851 28.60 -16.26 6.42
CA VAL A 851 27.44 -16.05 7.27
C VAL A 851 26.43 -17.19 7.06
N SER A 852 26.09 -17.89 8.13
CA SER A 852 25.15 -19.02 8.12
C SER A 852 24.06 -18.91 9.21
N SER A 853 23.93 -17.74 9.83
CA SER A 853 22.90 -17.40 10.81
C SER A 853 22.11 -16.17 10.33
N ASN A 854 20.86 -16.06 10.75
CA ASN A 854 19.99 -14.91 10.44
C ASN A 854 20.45 -13.64 11.18
N ASN A 855 19.99 -12.47 10.74
CA ASN A 855 20.19 -11.19 11.43
C ASN A 855 21.66 -10.94 11.82
N VAL A 856 22.60 -11.14 10.90
CA VAL A 856 24.03 -10.85 11.14
C VAL A 856 24.42 -9.58 10.42
N GLN A 857 25.17 -8.72 11.09
CA GLN A 857 25.69 -7.46 10.53
C GLN A 857 27.22 -7.54 10.45
N ILE A 858 27.79 -7.26 9.27
CA ILE A 858 29.23 -7.20 9.01
C ILE A 858 29.57 -5.79 8.52
N GLU A 859 30.38 -5.06 9.28
CA GLU A 859 30.60 -3.63 9.03
C GLU A 859 32.07 -3.20 9.08
N GLY A 860 32.53 -2.48 8.05
CA GLY A 860 33.82 -1.78 8.08
C GLY A 860 35.06 -2.68 8.09
N LEU A 861 34.93 -3.94 7.69
CA LEU A 861 36.06 -4.88 7.69
C LEU A 861 36.78 -4.83 6.34
N TRP A 862 38.10 -4.99 6.37
CA TRP A 862 38.86 -5.34 5.18
C TRP A 862 38.95 -6.86 5.04
N VAL A 863 38.29 -7.40 4.02
CA VAL A 863 38.21 -8.84 3.74
C VAL A 863 39.02 -9.16 2.49
N GLU A 864 40.14 -9.86 2.65
CA GLU A 864 41.04 -10.19 1.55
C GLU A 864 41.03 -11.70 1.20
N SER A 865 40.81 -12.02 -0.08
CA SER A 865 40.89 -13.39 -0.59
C SER A 865 42.23 -13.69 -1.27
N THR A 866 42.95 -14.71 -0.80
CA THR A 866 44.24 -15.13 -1.36
C THR A 866 44.19 -16.44 -2.16
N GLY A 867 43.16 -17.26 -1.97
CA GLY A 867 43.01 -18.59 -2.60
C GLY A 867 42.21 -18.62 -3.91
N ASP A 868 42.25 -19.77 -4.59
CA ASP A 868 41.48 -20.04 -5.81
C ASP A 868 40.05 -20.53 -5.50
N ASN A 869 39.11 -20.14 -6.34
CA ASN A 869 37.68 -20.37 -6.18
C ASN A 869 37.14 -19.96 -4.79
N CYS A 870 37.66 -18.86 -4.27
CA CYS A 870 37.32 -18.34 -2.95
C CYS A 870 36.26 -17.25 -3.03
N LYS A 871 35.59 -17.03 -1.90
CA LYS A 871 34.67 -15.91 -1.72
C LYS A 871 35.25 -14.93 -0.69
N GLY A 872 35.03 -13.63 -0.83
CA GLY A 872 35.32 -12.67 0.24
C GLY A 872 34.33 -12.86 1.38
N ILE A 873 33.14 -12.29 1.21
CA ILE A 873 32.00 -12.47 2.13
C ILE A 873 30.94 -13.32 1.42
N SER A 874 30.40 -14.33 2.09
CA SER A 874 29.34 -15.18 1.53
C SER A 874 28.23 -15.40 2.54
N THR A 875 26.98 -15.30 2.08
CA THR A 875 25.81 -15.79 2.83
C THR A 875 25.46 -17.23 2.44
N SER A 876 24.72 -17.92 3.32
CA SER A 876 24.17 -19.25 3.07
C SER A 876 22.73 -19.16 2.55
N ALA A 877 22.26 -20.21 1.87
CA ALA A 877 20.96 -20.24 1.18
C ALA A 877 19.71 -19.98 2.05
N HIS A 878 19.82 -20.10 3.37
CA HIS A 878 18.68 -20.10 4.28
C HIS A 878 18.83 -19.05 5.38
N ILE A 879 19.35 -17.87 5.03
CA ILE A 879 19.48 -16.77 5.98
C ILE A 879 18.66 -15.54 5.59
N THR A 880 18.11 -14.84 6.59
CA THR A 880 17.36 -13.58 6.43
C THR A 880 18.00 -12.43 7.21
N ASP A 881 17.69 -11.21 6.78
CA ASP A 881 18.01 -9.91 7.39
C ASP A 881 19.50 -9.72 7.71
N THR A 882 20.35 -10.23 6.82
CA THR A 882 21.79 -10.04 6.90
C THR A 882 22.20 -8.70 6.28
N LYS A 883 23.05 -7.95 6.97
CA LYS A 883 23.55 -6.63 6.53
C LYS A 883 25.07 -6.69 6.32
N ILE A 884 25.52 -6.26 5.15
CA ILE A 884 26.94 -6.17 4.79
C ILE A 884 27.20 -4.73 4.38
N PHE A 885 27.80 -3.94 5.27
CA PHE A 885 27.88 -2.49 5.13
C PHE A 885 29.32 -1.97 5.18
N GLY A 886 29.72 -1.14 4.22
CA GLY A 886 30.96 -0.36 4.36
C GLY A 886 32.23 -1.19 4.35
N ASN A 887 32.26 -2.39 3.75
CA ASN A 887 33.43 -3.26 3.77
C ASN A 887 34.32 -3.06 2.52
N LEU A 888 35.63 -3.17 2.71
CA LEU A 888 36.60 -3.29 1.63
C LEU A 888 36.87 -4.76 1.34
N VAL A 889 36.42 -5.26 0.19
CA VAL A 889 36.52 -6.67 -0.19
C VAL A 889 37.47 -6.80 -1.39
N SER A 890 38.65 -7.38 -1.20
CA SER A 890 39.71 -7.40 -2.22
C SER A 890 40.28 -8.80 -2.46
N SER A 891 40.74 -9.09 -3.68
CA SER A 891 41.55 -10.28 -3.94
C SER A 891 43.01 -9.94 -4.21
N VAL A 892 43.93 -10.76 -3.69
CA VAL A 892 45.38 -10.67 -4.00
C VAL A 892 45.66 -11.01 -5.47
N ALA A 893 44.71 -11.64 -6.16
CA ALA A 893 44.87 -12.13 -7.51
C ALA A 893 44.27 -11.18 -8.57
N ILE A 894 45.06 -10.23 -9.04
CA ILE A 894 44.91 -9.71 -10.42
C ILE A 894 45.47 -10.79 -11.38
N ASN A 895 44.90 -12.00 -11.36
CA ASN A 895 45.40 -13.13 -12.13
C ASN A 895 44.31 -13.65 -13.07
N PRO A 896 44.48 -13.54 -14.41
CA PRO A 896 43.47 -13.91 -15.41
C PRO A 896 43.14 -15.41 -15.52
N GLY A 897 43.48 -16.22 -14.50
CA GLY A 897 43.13 -17.64 -14.38
C GLY A 897 42.16 -17.98 -13.25
N LEU A 898 41.74 -17.01 -12.42
CA LEU A 898 40.86 -17.22 -11.25
C LEU A 898 39.40 -16.81 -11.50
N ASN A 899 38.86 -17.30 -12.61
CA ASN A 899 37.59 -16.87 -13.17
C ASN A 899 36.36 -17.14 -12.27
N SER A 900 36.55 -17.86 -11.17
CA SER A 900 35.47 -18.33 -10.29
C SER A 900 35.48 -17.69 -8.89
N ASN A 901 36.45 -16.82 -8.57
CA ASN A 901 36.46 -16.09 -7.29
C ASN A 901 35.32 -15.08 -7.24
N VAL A 902 34.68 -14.93 -6.08
CA VAL A 902 33.57 -13.99 -5.87
C VAL A 902 33.88 -13.03 -4.71
N GLY A 903 33.64 -11.73 -4.87
CA GLY A 903 33.84 -10.77 -3.79
C GLY A 903 32.79 -10.95 -2.70
N ILE A 904 31.56 -10.52 -2.99
CA ILE A 904 30.40 -10.70 -2.12
C ILE A 904 29.41 -11.63 -2.80
N SER A 905 29.08 -12.74 -2.13
CA SER A 905 28.17 -13.76 -2.65
C SER A 905 26.93 -13.84 -1.78
N MET A 906 25.78 -13.76 -2.44
CA MET A 906 24.48 -13.96 -1.83
C MET A 906 23.77 -15.14 -2.52
N GLU A 907 23.34 -16.11 -1.74
CA GLU A 907 22.54 -17.24 -2.22
C GLU A 907 21.31 -17.38 -1.32
N THR A 908 20.12 -17.61 -1.89
CA THR A 908 18.92 -17.98 -1.13
C THR A 908 18.15 -19.13 -1.78
N ALA A 909 17.39 -19.86 -0.98
CA ALA A 909 16.57 -21.00 -1.42
C ALA A 909 15.11 -20.98 -0.92
N ASP A 910 14.72 -20.08 0.00
CA ASP A 910 13.39 -20.03 0.60
C ASP A 910 12.70 -18.66 0.44
N GLN A 911 11.36 -18.65 0.61
CA GLN A 911 10.51 -17.46 0.49
C GLN A 911 10.64 -16.53 1.70
N GLY A 912 10.61 -15.21 1.48
CA GLY A 912 10.54 -14.18 2.52
C GLY A 912 11.87 -13.75 3.14
N HIS A 913 13.01 -14.08 2.52
CA HIS A 913 14.34 -13.72 3.03
C HIS A 913 14.85 -12.41 2.43
N SER A 914 15.38 -11.52 3.28
CA SER A 914 16.01 -10.25 2.86
C SER A 914 17.53 -10.23 3.09
N THR A 915 18.30 -9.63 2.19
CA THR A 915 19.74 -9.36 2.41
C THR A 915 20.10 -7.97 1.89
N TYR A 916 20.87 -7.23 2.67
CA TYR A 916 21.26 -5.84 2.41
C TYR A 916 22.77 -5.76 2.22
N VAL A 917 23.21 -5.25 1.07
CA VAL A 917 24.62 -5.07 0.73
C VAL A 917 24.83 -3.63 0.33
N THR A 918 25.47 -2.84 1.19
CA THR A 918 25.50 -1.38 1.07
C THR A 918 26.91 -0.79 1.27
N ASN A 919 27.30 0.22 0.48
CA ASN A 919 28.57 0.95 0.64
C ASN A 919 29.84 0.06 0.63
N ASN A 920 29.83 -1.09 -0.04
CA ASN A 920 31.03 -1.93 -0.11
C ASN A 920 31.87 -1.61 -1.35
N ILE A 921 33.20 -1.65 -1.20
CA ILE A 921 34.15 -1.58 -2.31
C ILE A 921 34.66 -2.99 -2.62
N VAL A 922 34.45 -3.48 -3.85
CA VAL A 922 34.76 -4.86 -4.26
C VAL A 922 35.74 -4.88 -5.43
N ILE A 923 36.95 -5.41 -5.20
CA ILE A 923 38.11 -5.25 -6.10
C ILE A 923 38.72 -6.60 -6.48
N GLY A 924 38.91 -6.84 -7.78
CA GLY A 924 39.86 -7.86 -8.27
C GLY A 924 39.36 -9.30 -8.31
N TYR A 925 38.04 -9.54 -8.38
CA TYR A 925 37.43 -10.87 -8.39
C TYR A 925 37.04 -11.36 -9.79
N GLY A 926 36.77 -12.67 -9.94
CA GLY A 926 36.11 -13.18 -11.15
C GLY A 926 34.66 -12.69 -11.28
N THR A 927 33.99 -12.46 -10.16
CA THR A 927 32.73 -11.73 -10.05
C THR A 927 32.79 -10.87 -8.80
N GLY A 928 32.56 -9.56 -8.90
CA GLY A 928 32.55 -8.67 -7.74
C GLY A 928 31.39 -9.02 -6.80
N ILE A 929 30.17 -8.71 -7.24
CA ILE A 929 28.93 -8.99 -6.49
C ILE A 929 28.14 -10.07 -7.23
N TYR A 930 27.83 -11.15 -6.52
CA TYR A 930 27.09 -12.28 -7.06
C TYR A 930 25.79 -12.50 -6.30
N VAL A 931 24.67 -12.45 -7.01
CA VAL A 931 23.32 -12.70 -6.48
C VAL A 931 22.76 -13.96 -7.13
N LYS A 932 22.26 -14.88 -6.33
CA LYS A 932 21.64 -16.12 -6.81
C LYS A 932 20.31 -16.36 -6.10
N GLY A 933 19.23 -16.21 -6.85
CA GLY A 933 17.88 -16.62 -6.44
C GLY A 933 17.65 -18.12 -6.64
N SER A 934 16.49 -18.59 -6.19
CA SER A 934 15.96 -19.92 -6.50
C SER A 934 14.77 -19.81 -7.44
N TRP A 935 14.56 -20.82 -8.28
CA TRP A 935 13.50 -20.85 -9.29
C TRP A 935 12.09 -20.80 -8.70
N ASP A 936 11.92 -21.15 -7.42
CA ASP A 936 10.62 -21.37 -6.79
C ASP A 936 10.39 -20.46 -5.55
N SER A 937 11.23 -19.44 -5.31
CA SER A 937 11.22 -18.67 -4.04
C SER A 937 11.29 -17.14 -4.17
N PHE A 938 10.46 -16.44 -3.37
CA PHE A 938 10.42 -14.99 -3.15
C PHE A 938 11.51 -14.48 -2.22
N ALA A 939 12.74 -14.37 -2.71
CA ALA A 939 13.83 -13.73 -1.97
C ALA A 939 14.00 -12.25 -2.38
N ASN A 940 14.37 -11.42 -1.40
CA ASN A 940 14.60 -9.99 -1.57
C ASN A 940 16.08 -9.66 -1.36
N PHE A 941 16.71 -8.99 -2.32
CA PHE A 941 18.06 -8.48 -2.22
C PHE A 941 18.05 -6.98 -2.49
N PHE A 942 18.63 -6.22 -1.56
CA PHE A 942 18.78 -4.78 -1.65
C PHE A 942 20.28 -4.46 -1.70
N ILE A 943 20.74 -4.04 -2.88
CA ILE A 943 22.16 -3.80 -3.15
C ILE A 943 22.32 -2.31 -3.45
N TYR A 944 22.81 -1.53 -2.49
CA TYR A 944 22.82 -0.06 -2.56
C TYR A 944 24.21 0.54 -2.49
N ASN A 945 24.52 1.55 -3.31
CA ASN A 945 25.75 2.34 -3.20
C ASN A 945 27.04 1.48 -3.12
N ASN A 946 27.15 0.37 -3.84
CA ASN A 946 28.41 -0.40 -3.85
C ASN A 946 29.31 0.04 -5.01
N THR A 947 30.62 -0.08 -4.85
CA THR A 947 31.61 0.13 -5.90
C THR A 947 32.25 -1.20 -6.29
N ALA A 948 32.02 -1.66 -7.52
CA ALA A 948 32.60 -2.92 -8.03
C ALA A 948 33.52 -2.66 -9.23
N VAL A 949 34.83 -2.81 -9.00
CA VAL A 949 35.88 -2.42 -9.95
C VAL A 949 36.96 -3.49 -10.13
N ARG A 950 37.61 -3.50 -11.29
CA ARG A 950 38.73 -4.42 -11.62
C ARG A 950 38.38 -5.91 -11.49
N ASN A 951 37.10 -6.25 -11.60
CA ASN A 951 36.66 -7.62 -11.65
C ASN A 951 36.67 -8.14 -13.10
N ILE A 952 36.49 -9.46 -13.28
CA ILE A 952 36.12 -9.97 -14.60
C ILE A 952 34.69 -9.55 -14.92
N ASN A 953 33.76 -9.83 -14.01
CA ASN A 953 32.40 -9.32 -14.07
C ASN A 953 32.13 -8.48 -12.82
N GLY A 954 31.56 -7.28 -12.95
CA GLY A 954 31.25 -6.43 -11.80
C GLY A 954 30.13 -7.03 -10.95
N VAL A 955 28.93 -7.07 -11.51
CA VAL A 955 27.73 -7.67 -10.90
C VAL A 955 27.25 -8.83 -11.75
N LYS A 956 26.80 -9.91 -11.10
CA LYS A 956 26.16 -11.05 -11.76
C LYS A 956 24.95 -11.55 -10.98
N CYS A 957 23.84 -11.71 -11.68
CA CYS A 957 22.63 -12.34 -11.15
C CYS A 957 22.42 -13.73 -11.78
N TYR A 958 21.86 -14.67 -11.03
CA TYR A 958 21.49 -15.99 -11.52
C TYR A 958 20.09 -16.36 -11.00
N HIS A 959 19.20 -16.80 -11.92
CA HIS A 959 17.76 -16.99 -11.68
C HIS A 959 17.06 -15.67 -11.28
N GLY A 960 16.75 -14.84 -12.28
CA GLY A 960 16.33 -13.44 -12.15
C GLY A 960 14.95 -13.21 -11.49
N ALA A 961 14.52 -11.95 -11.53
CA ALA A 961 13.39 -11.32 -10.80
C ALA A 961 12.00 -11.95 -10.98
N ASP A 962 11.85 -13.02 -11.76
CA ASP A 962 10.57 -13.63 -12.09
C ASP A 962 9.78 -14.09 -10.86
N ASN A 963 10.47 -14.33 -9.73
CA ASN A 963 9.88 -14.83 -8.50
C ASN A 963 10.39 -14.12 -7.21
N GLY A 964 11.05 -12.95 -7.25
CA GLY A 964 11.58 -12.23 -6.06
C GLY A 964 12.09 -10.80 -6.34
N SER A 965 12.42 -10.00 -5.30
CA SER A 965 12.78 -8.57 -5.45
C SER A 965 14.29 -8.33 -5.44
N PHE A 966 14.90 -8.05 -6.59
CA PHE A 966 16.33 -7.76 -6.73
C PHE A 966 16.49 -6.26 -7.00
N ILE A 967 16.57 -5.45 -5.94
CA ILE A 967 16.57 -4.00 -6.04
C ILE A 967 17.99 -3.46 -5.92
N PHE A 968 18.46 -2.83 -7.00
CA PHE A 968 19.78 -2.20 -7.06
C PHE A 968 19.61 -0.68 -7.13
N LYS A 969 20.26 0.07 -6.24
CA LYS A 969 20.25 1.54 -6.26
C LYS A 969 21.65 2.12 -6.12
N ASN A 970 21.98 3.15 -6.89
CA ASN A 970 23.25 3.89 -6.76
C ASN A 970 24.54 3.05 -6.86
N ASN A 971 24.55 1.87 -7.48
CA ASN A 971 25.78 1.08 -7.57
C ASN A 971 26.69 1.57 -8.68
N LEU A 972 27.97 1.77 -8.35
CA LEU A 972 29.05 2.14 -9.26
C LEU A 972 29.75 0.88 -9.76
N VAL A 973 29.53 0.51 -11.01
CA VAL A 973 30.14 -0.67 -11.62
C VAL A 973 30.94 -0.23 -12.83
N ALA A 974 32.27 -0.31 -12.77
CA ALA A 974 33.17 0.23 -13.79
C ALA A 974 34.53 -0.48 -13.78
N ASP A 975 35.32 -0.30 -14.85
CA ASP A 975 36.67 -0.89 -15.00
C ASP A 975 36.68 -2.43 -14.80
N ASN A 976 35.61 -3.13 -15.22
CA ASN A 976 35.57 -4.59 -15.25
C ASN A 976 35.93 -5.13 -16.63
N THR A 977 36.62 -6.28 -16.69
CA THR A 977 37.28 -6.72 -17.93
C THR A 977 36.38 -7.44 -18.94
N SER A 978 35.26 -8.04 -18.50
CA SER A 978 34.32 -8.75 -19.39
C SER A 978 32.97 -8.06 -19.49
N ALA A 979 32.37 -7.69 -18.37
CA ALA A 979 31.11 -6.96 -18.32
C ALA A 979 30.96 -6.28 -16.95
N ASP A 980 30.46 -5.05 -16.91
CA ASP A 980 30.07 -4.44 -15.63
C ASP A 980 28.88 -5.20 -15.04
N TRP A 981 27.85 -5.48 -15.85
CA TRP A 981 26.67 -6.26 -15.46
C TRP A 981 26.54 -7.51 -16.34
N TYR A 982 26.85 -8.67 -15.77
CA TYR A 982 26.83 -9.94 -16.49
C TYR A 982 25.62 -10.79 -16.12
N GLN A 983 24.72 -11.04 -17.08
CA GLN A 983 23.46 -11.78 -16.84
C GLN A 983 22.64 -11.21 -15.68
N ALA A 984 22.75 -9.90 -15.44
CA ALA A 984 22.05 -9.25 -14.36
C ALA A 984 20.55 -9.14 -14.68
N SER A 985 19.73 -9.28 -13.65
CA SER A 985 18.30 -9.03 -13.71
C SER A 985 17.95 -8.21 -12.48
N VAL A 986 17.17 -7.16 -12.68
CA VAL A 986 16.75 -6.23 -11.64
C VAL A 986 15.23 -6.23 -11.55
N SER A 987 14.70 -5.93 -10.38
CA SER A 987 13.26 -5.75 -10.16
C SER A 987 12.89 -4.27 -10.24
N THR A 988 11.60 -4.01 -10.45
CA THR A 988 10.99 -2.68 -10.37
C THR A 988 11.39 -1.98 -9.07
N GLY A 989 11.75 -0.69 -9.16
CA GLY A 989 12.31 0.09 -8.05
C GLY A 989 13.84 0.22 -8.07
N SER A 990 14.54 -0.55 -8.92
CA SER A 990 15.98 -0.35 -9.18
C SER A 990 16.23 0.94 -9.96
N THR A 991 17.26 1.72 -9.58
CA THR A 991 17.49 3.04 -10.19
C THR A 991 18.90 3.60 -9.90
N HIS A 992 19.36 4.55 -10.70
CA HIS A 992 20.63 5.28 -10.58
C HIS A 992 21.88 4.39 -10.49
N ASN A 993 21.88 3.22 -11.13
CA ASN A 993 23.07 2.39 -11.25
C ASN A 993 23.92 2.80 -12.46
N SER A 994 25.23 2.61 -12.41
CA SER A 994 26.14 2.91 -13.51
C SER A 994 26.74 1.65 -14.15
N SER A 995 27.14 1.80 -15.42
CA SER A 995 28.04 0.89 -16.12
C SER A 995 28.95 1.70 -17.04
N SER A 996 30.22 1.35 -17.12
CA SER A 996 31.20 1.89 -18.07
C SER A 996 31.16 1.26 -19.47
N ASP A 997 30.38 0.18 -19.67
CA ASP A 997 30.29 -0.59 -20.91
C ASP A 997 28.86 -0.86 -21.43
N ASP A 998 27.88 -0.07 -20.99
CA ASP A 998 26.47 -0.12 -21.41
C ASP A 998 25.79 -1.48 -21.14
N THR A 999 26.16 -2.15 -20.04
CA THR A 999 25.60 -3.46 -19.67
C THR A 999 24.50 -3.41 -18.61
N VAL A 1000 24.21 -2.22 -18.06
CA VAL A 1000 23.17 -2.06 -17.02
C VAL A 1000 21.78 -2.52 -17.51
N PRO A 1001 21.01 -3.32 -16.72
CA PRO A 1001 19.67 -3.80 -17.12
C PRO A 1001 18.63 -2.66 -17.27
N GLU A 1002 17.79 -2.73 -18.32
CA GLU A 1002 17.02 -1.59 -18.90
C GLU A 1002 15.81 -1.03 -18.12
N GLU A 1003 15.56 -1.37 -16.85
CA GLU A 1003 14.43 -0.78 -16.08
C GLU A 1003 14.89 0.37 -15.16
N GLY A 1004 14.46 1.61 -15.44
CA GLY A 1004 14.66 2.78 -14.58
C GLY A 1004 15.57 3.88 -15.14
N ILE A 1005 16.03 4.81 -14.28
CA ILE A 1005 17.09 5.78 -14.60
C ILE A 1005 18.42 5.06 -14.40
N TYR A 1006 19.26 4.98 -15.42
CA TYR A 1006 20.59 4.36 -15.33
C TYR A 1006 21.60 5.15 -16.15
N TYR A 1007 22.88 5.05 -15.75
CA TYR A 1007 23.99 5.74 -16.41
C TYR A 1007 24.86 4.74 -17.16
N ALA A 1008 24.44 4.46 -18.39
CA ALA A 1008 25.20 3.70 -19.37
C ALA A 1008 26.43 4.50 -19.84
N ASP A 1009 27.51 3.79 -20.21
CA ASP A 1009 28.80 4.36 -20.64
C ASP A 1009 29.35 5.46 -19.70
N ALA A 1010 29.12 5.34 -18.40
CA ALA A 1010 29.59 6.30 -17.41
C ALA A 1010 31.12 6.30 -17.38
N VAL A 1011 31.72 7.47 -17.65
CA VAL A 1011 33.17 7.67 -17.50
C VAL A 1011 33.44 8.09 -16.06
N VAL A 1012 33.94 7.15 -15.28
CA VAL A 1012 34.25 7.34 -13.86
C VAL A 1012 35.73 7.62 -13.68
N THR A 1013 36.06 8.61 -12.84
CA THR A 1013 37.44 8.95 -12.45
C THR A 1013 37.60 8.76 -10.95
N PHE A 1014 38.58 7.93 -10.55
CA PHE A 1014 38.96 7.78 -9.15
C PHE A 1014 40.24 8.54 -8.83
N ILE A 1015 40.47 8.82 -7.54
CA ILE A 1015 41.63 9.59 -7.07
C ILE A 1015 42.96 8.93 -7.45
N ASP A 1016 43.13 7.62 -7.21
CA ASP A 1016 44.37 6.91 -7.55
C ASP A 1016 44.17 5.37 -7.65
N GLU A 1017 43.61 4.95 -8.78
CA GLU A 1017 43.38 3.53 -9.08
C GLU A 1017 44.66 2.69 -9.04
N SER A 1018 45.82 3.30 -9.33
CA SER A 1018 47.11 2.60 -9.40
C SER A 1018 47.59 2.12 -8.03
N ASN A 1019 47.10 2.76 -6.97
CA ASN A 1019 47.36 2.43 -5.58
C ASN A 1019 46.12 1.89 -4.86
N ASN A 1020 45.13 1.37 -5.60
CA ASN A 1020 43.86 0.86 -5.10
C ASN A 1020 43.06 1.89 -4.26
N ASN A 1021 43.17 3.17 -4.61
CA ASN A 1021 42.33 4.22 -4.05
C ASN A 1021 41.16 4.48 -5.03
N TYR A 1022 39.98 3.96 -4.66
CA TYR A 1022 38.75 4.07 -5.42
C TYR A 1022 37.77 5.07 -4.82
N HIS A 1023 38.25 6.03 -4.04
CA HIS A 1023 37.48 7.23 -3.76
C HIS A 1023 37.21 7.98 -5.07
N LEU A 1024 36.02 8.54 -5.17
CA LEU A 1024 35.56 9.24 -6.35
C LEU A 1024 36.29 10.58 -6.44
N ASP A 1025 36.87 10.88 -7.61
CA ASP A 1025 37.56 12.15 -7.79
C ASP A 1025 36.54 13.30 -7.82
N THR A 1026 36.86 14.42 -7.18
CA THR A 1026 36.01 15.63 -7.17
C THR A 1026 35.67 16.19 -8.55
N LEU A 1027 36.48 15.85 -9.57
CA LEU A 1027 36.31 16.20 -10.98
C LEU A 1027 35.55 15.14 -11.78
N ASP A 1028 35.15 14.05 -11.14
CA ASP A 1028 34.31 13.04 -11.78
C ASP A 1028 33.02 13.66 -12.29
N THR A 1029 32.56 13.17 -13.45
CA THR A 1029 31.32 13.64 -14.08
C THR A 1029 30.34 12.50 -14.37
N GLY A 1030 30.76 11.25 -14.15
CA GLY A 1030 29.99 10.05 -14.49
C GLY A 1030 29.14 9.52 -13.33
N ALA A 1031 29.60 9.71 -12.09
CA ALA A 1031 29.00 9.19 -10.88
C ALA A 1031 28.69 10.27 -9.84
N LYS A 1032 29.46 11.37 -9.86
CA LYS A 1032 29.25 12.50 -8.94
C LYS A 1032 27.93 13.24 -9.17
N ASP A 1033 27.20 13.52 -8.11
CA ASP A 1033 25.89 14.17 -8.03
C ASP A 1033 24.85 13.46 -8.92
N LYS A 1034 24.95 12.14 -9.08
CA LYS A 1034 24.09 11.33 -9.99
C LYS A 1034 23.18 10.33 -9.28
N GLY A 1035 23.39 10.09 -7.99
CA GLY A 1035 22.63 9.13 -7.19
C GLY A 1035 21.30 9.70 -6.69
N THR A 1036 20.46 8.80 -6.19
CA THR A 1036 19.26 9.14 -5.41
C THR A 1036 19.58 9.18 -3.92
N ASN A 1037 18.90 10.03 -3.17
CA ASN A 1037 18.99 10.03 -1.70
C ASN A 1037 18.30 8.77 -1.14
N LEU A 1038 18.98 8.02 -0.27
CA LEU A 1038 18.45 6.81 0.38
C LEU A 1038 18.38 6.95 1.92
N SER A 1039 18.44 8.17 2.46
CA SER A 1039 18.31 8.43 3.90
C SER A 1039 16.94 8.09 4.49
N GLU A 1040 15.92 7.97 3.65
CA GLU A 1040 14.55 7.58 4.01
C GLU A 1040 14.07 6.38 3.19
N ASP A 1041 14.99 5.56 2.66
CA ASP A 1041 14.62 4.38 1.88
C ASP A 1041 13.82 3.38 2.72
N GLU A 1042 12.68 2.93 2.19
CA GLU A 1042 11.70 2.08 2.88
C GLU A 1042 12.26 0.72 3.32
N TYR A 1043 13.27 0.20 2.61
CA TYR A 1043 13.87 -1.11 2.90
C TYR A 1043 15.13 -0.98 3.75
N TYR A 1044 15.99 -0.01 3.42
CA TYR A 1044 17.23 0.20 4.14
C TYR A 1044 17.75 1.63 4.03
N ALA A 1045 17.34 2.46 5.00
CA ALA A 1045 17.84 3.81 5.20
C ALA A 1045 19.27 3.86 5.76
N PHE A 1046 20.11 4.74 5.22
CA PHE A 1046 21.45 5.08 5.72
C PHE A 1046 21.85 6.51 5.31
N SER A 1047 22.89 7.08 5.90
CA SER A 1047 23.26 8.49 5.65
C SER A 1047 24.76 8.75 5.52
N VAL A 1048 25.57 7.70 5.67
CA VAL A 1048 27.04 7.78 5.55
C VAL A 1048 27.53 6.86 4.46
N ASP A 1049 28.76 7.07 3.99
CA ASP A 1049 29.42 6.25 2.97
C ASP A 1049 30.36 5.18 3.59
N VAL A 1050 31.36 4.70 2.83
CA VAL A 1050 32.21 3.56 3.18
C VAL A 1050 33.14 3.83 4.39
N ASP A 1051 33.65 5.04 4.50
CA ASP A 1051 34.55 5.57 5.53
C ASP A 1051 33.86 6.47 6.55
N VAL A 1052 32.52 6.46 6.52
CA VAL A 1052 31.65 7.07 7.54
C VAL A 1052 31.55 8.60 7.36
N GLU A 1053 31.81 9.10 6.16
CA GLU A 1053 31.51 10.48 5.81
C GLU A 1053 30.02 10.65 5.48
N GLY A 1054 29.47 11.79 5.89
CA GLY A 1054 28.06 12.10 5.71
C GLY A 1054 27.73 12.39 4.24
N ARG A 1055 26.68 11.76 3.70
CA ARG A 1055 26.18 12.05 2.36
C ARG A 1055 25.25 13.26 2.41
N THR A 1056 25.61 14.33 1.70
CA THR A 1056 24.86 15.60 1.71
C THR A 1056 24.51 16.03 0.29
N GLY A 1057 23.38 16.72 0.10
CA GLY A 1057 22.96 17.14 -1.23
C GLY A 1057 22.48 15.99 -2.12
N ILE A 1058 22.79 16.04 -3.41
CA ILE A 1058 22.51 14.95 -4.34
C ILE A 1058 23.62 13.94 -4.18
N TRP A 1059 23.27 12.72 -3.75
CA TRP A 1059 24.25 11.68 -3.48
C TRP A 1059 25.04 11.27 -4.71
N ASP A 1060 26.23 10.74 -4.50
CA ASP A 1060 27.02 10.11 -5.54
C ASP A 1060 26.60 8.65 -5.79
N ILE A 1061 26.85 8.18 -7.01
CA ILE A 1061 26.78 6.75 -7.33
C ILE A 1061 28.04 6.08 -6.82
N GLY A 1062 27.89 5.01 -6.03
CA GLY A 1062 28.98 4.21 -5.49
C GLY A 1062 29.11 4.30 -3.98
N ALA A 1063 30.11 3.60 -3.46
CA ALA A 1063 30.37 3.43 -2.03
C ALA A 1063 30.93 4.66 -1.34
N ASP A 1064 31.33 5.66 -2.12
CA ASP A 1064 32.07 6.84 -1.68
C ASP A 1064 31.31 8.09 -2.11
N GLU A 1065 31.36 9.14 -1.29
CA GLU A 1065 30.90 10.48 -1.67
C GLU A 1065 32.12 11.35 -2.03
N ALA A 1066 32.22 11.80 -3.28
CA ALA A 1066 33.24 12.74 -3.74
C ALA A 1066 33.06 14.07 -3.02
N LEU A 1067 33.89 14.28 -2.00
CA LEU A 1067 33.96 15.54 -1.27
C LEU A 1067 34.43 16.66 -2.21
N GLY A 1068 33.49 17.34 -2.88
CA GLY A 1068 33.73 18.60 -3.56
C GLY A 1068 34.35 19.55 -2.54
N GLY A 1069 35.63 19.88 -2.72
CA GLY A 1069 36.53 20.43 -1.70
C GLY A 1069 35.80 21.13 -0.57
N GLN A 1070 35.88 20.56 0.64
CA GLN A 1070 35.14 21.00 1.81
C GLN A 1070 35.16 22.54 1.89
N ILE A 1071 33.97 23.13 1.89
CA ILE A 1071 33.81 24.48 2.43
C ILE A 1071 34.04 24.29 3.91
N ASN A 1072 35.13 24.87 4.42
CA ASN A 1072 35.44 24.87 5.85
C ASN A 1072 34.18 25.24 6.66
N GLN A 1073 33.77 24.39 7.57
CA GLN A 1073 32.64 24.64 8.45
C GLN A 1073 33.10 25.36 9.71
N PRO A 1074 32.32 26.34 10.22
CA PRO A 1074 32.71 27.03 11.44
C PRO A 1074 32.79 26.03 12.61
N PRO A 1075 33.82 26.10 13.48
CA PRO A 1075 33.94 25.24 14.64
C PRO A 1075 32.71 25.34 15.54
N SER A 1076 32.26 24.23 16.09
CA SER A 1076 31.29 24.22 17.18
C SER A 1076 32.01 24.34 18.51
N VAL A 1077 31.49 25.16 19.42
CA VAL A 1077 32.11 25.41 20.74
C VAL A 1077 31.05 25.41 21.82
N ASP A 1078 31.28 24.63 22.87
CA ASP A 1078 30.55 24.65 24.15
C ASP A 1078 31.57 24.84 25.28
N ALA A 1079 31.37 25.86 26.12
CA ALA A 1079 32.25 26.17 27.25
C ALA A 1079 31.91 25.35 28.52
N GLY A 1080 30.94 24.46 28.44
CA GLY A 1080 30.47 23.60 29.52
C GLY A 1080 29.49 24.30 30.47
N TYR A 1081 28.96 23.53 31.42
CA TYR A 1081 27.95 24.02 32.36
C TYR A 1081 28.46 25.08 33.33
N ASN A 1082 27.59 26.04 33.69
CA ASN A 1082 27.84 26.98 34.78
C ASN A 1082 28.14 26.25 36.10
N GLN A 1083 29.11 26.75 36.87
CA GLN A 1083 29.56 26.08 38.09
C GLN A 1083 29.57 27.02 39.30
N GLU A 1084 29.37 26.45 40.49
CA GLU A 1084 29.48 27.16 41.76
C GLU A 1084 30.51 26.49 42.67
N ILE A 1085 31.44 27.27 43.24
CA ILE A 1085 32.45 26.80 44.20
C ILE A 1085 32.48 27.68 45.46
N THR A 1086 33.12 27.23 46.53
CA THR A 1086 33.25 27.98 47.80
C THR A 1086 34.71 28.26 48.14
N TRP A 1087 35.06 29.51 48.39
CA TRP A 1087 36.39 29.94 48.85
C TRP A 1087 36.77 29.25 50.18
N PRO A 1088 38.03 28.82 50.44
CA PRO A 1088 39.26 29.07 49.69
C PRO A 1088 39.62 27.95 48.68
N ILE A 1089 38.67 27.16 48.20
CA ILE A 1089 38.92 26.33 47.01
C ILE A 1089 39.05 27.31 45.84
N VAL A 1090 40.27 27.44 45.32
CA VAL A 1090 40.62 28.48 44.35
C VAL A 1090 40.62 27.98 42.92
N THR A 1091 40.31 26.71 42.63
CA THR A 1091 40.48 26.11 41.30
C THR A 1091 39.25 25.29 40.91
N VAL A 1092 38.78 25.44 39.67
CA VAL A 1092 37.70 24.68 39.04
C VAL A 1092 38.20 24.02 37.76
N SER A 1093 37.68 22.84 37.42
CA SER A 1093 37.92 22.23 36.12
C SER A 1093 36.93 22.80 35.10
N LEU A 1094 37.45 23.19 33.94
CA LEU A 1094 36.67 23.62 32.79
C LEU A 1094 36.73 22.49 31.76
N ASP A 1095 35.56 22.07 31.32
CA ASP A 1095 35.33 20.91 30.45
C ASP A 1095 34.60 21.46 29.23
N GLY A 1096 35.40 21.81 28.21
CA GLY A 1096 34.90 22.43 27.00
C GLY A 1096 34.79 21.40 25.90
N THR A 1097 33.93 21.62 24.91
CA THR A 1097 33.96 20.81 23.69
C THR A 1097 34.18 21.72 22.50
N VAL A 1098 35.13 21.36 21.66
CA VAL A 1098 35.34 21.97 20.36
C VAL A 1098 35.30 20.87 19.33
N ASP A 1099 34.40 21.00 18.38
CA ASP A 1099 34.26 20.09 17.24
C ASP A 1099 34.43 20.90 15.96
N ASP A 1100 35.18 20.34 15.03
CA ASP A 1100 35.65 21.04 13.83
C ASP A 1100 35.97 20.02 12.73
N ASP A 1101 35.81 20.43 11.48
CA ASP A 1101 36.12 19.58 10.32
C ASP A 1101 37.63 19.39 10.08
N ASN A 1102 38.48 20.03 10.91
CA ASN A 1102 39.94 20.02 10.88
C ASN A 1102 40.54 20.65 9.61
N LEU A 1103 39.78 21.47 8.88
CA LEU A 1103 40.18 22.08 7.62
C LEU A 1103 40.02 23.61 7.61
N PRO A 1104 40.94 24.39 8.22
CA PRO A 1104 42.24 24.02 8.77
C PRO A 1104 42.23 23.64 10.26
N ALA A 1105 43.37 23.15 10.77
CA ALA A 1105 43.51 22.77 12.18
C ALA A 1105 43.08 23.89 13.16
N VAL A 1106 42.10 23.58 13.99
CA VAL A 1106 41.51 24.48 14.98
C VAL A 1106 42.46 24.80 16.15
N ALA A 1107 42.55 26.08 16.49
CA ALA A 1107 43.23 26.59 17.67
C ALA A 1107 42.21 27.05 18.71
N THR A 1108 42.42 26.70 19.98
CA THR A 1108 41.50 27.04 21.06
C THR A 1108 42.12 27.99 22.07
N LEU A 1109 41.28 28.81 22.71
CA LEU A 1109 41.70 29.75 23.74
C LEU A 1109 40.61 30.00 24.79
N TRP A 1110 40.98 29.77 26.05
CA TRP A 1110 40.26 30.20 27.24
C TRP A 1110 40.69 31.60 27.68
N GLU A 1111 39.71 32.48 27.90
CA GLU A 1111 39.94 33.82 28.44
C GLU A 1111 38.85 34.25 29.43
N LYS A 1112 39.21 35.14 30.36
CA LYS A 1112 38.22 35.79 31.23
C LYS A 1112 37.62 36.99 30.47
N VAL A 1113 36.29 36.99 30.30
CA VAL A 1113 35.57 38.09 29.63
C VAL A 1113 34.86 39.03 30.61
N GLY A 1114 34.55 38.56 31.83
CA GLY A 1114 33.86 39.35 32.86
C GLY A 1114 34.12 38.83 34.28
N GLY A 1115 33.89 39.68 35.30
CA GLY A 1115 33.89 39.27 36.71
C GLY A 1115 34.83 40.01 37.66
N ASP A 1116 34.65 39.74 38.95
CA ASP A 1116 35.09 40.62 40.04
C ASP A 1116 36.60 40.57 40.37
N GLY A 1117 37.31 39.47 40.09
CA GLY A 1117 38.74 39.30 40.38
C GLY A 1117 39.59 38.76 39.21
N GLU A 1118 40.87 38.47 39.41
CA GLU A 1118 41.74 37.82 38.41
C GLU A 1118 41.50 36.30 38.31
N VAL A 1119 41.65 35.76 37.09
CA VAL A 1119 41.54 34.32 36.75
C VAL A 1119 42.84 33.83 36.11
N SER A 1120 43.37 32.70 36.59
CA SER A 1120 44.56 32.04 36.02
C SER A 1120 44.18 30.65 35.51
N PHE A 1121 44.40 30.40 34.21
CA PHE A 1121 44.17 29.09 33.59
C PHE A 1121 45.41 28.19 33.73
N GLY A 1122 45.22 26.87 33.85
CA GLY A 1122 46.29 25.88 33.88
C GLY A 1122 47.03 25.82 32.55
N ASP A 1123 46.29 25.59 31.47
CA ASP A 1123 46.70 25.83 30.08
C ASP A 1123 45.52 26.50 29.35
N PRO A 1124 45.62 27.79 28.97
CA PRO A 1124 44.52 28.46 28.28
C PRO A 1124 44.30 27.97 26.85
N SER A 1125 45.22 27.17 26.28
CA SER A 1125 45.08 26.61 24.91
C SER A 1125 44.61 25.16 24.87
N ALA A 1126 44.38 24.54 26.03
CA ALA A 1126 43.77 23.22 26.11
C ALA A 1126 42.24 23.37 26.14
N ILE A 1127 41.54 22.50 25.40
CA ILE A 1127 40.06 22.42 25.41
C ILE A 1127 39.58 22.21 26.85
N ASP A 1128 40.16 21.21 27.53
CA ASP A 1128 39.94 20.96 28.95
C ASP A 1128 41.08 21.53 29.78
N THR A 1129 40.73 22.34 30.78
CA THR A 1129 41.72 23.04 31.58
C THR A 1129 41.24 23.23 33.02
N THR A 1130 42.03 23.93 33.82
CA THR A 1130 41.61 24.39 35.15
C THR A 1130 41.67 25.89 35.21
N ALA A 1131 40.71 26.54 35.88
CA ALA A 1131 40.72 27.97 36.13
C ALA A 1131 40.82 28.25 37.63
N SER A 1132 41.69 29.19 38.02
CA SER A 1132 41.87 29.60 39.41
C SER A 1132 41.51 31.06 39.67
N PHE A 1133 40.83 31.33 40.79
CA PHE A 1133 40.24 32.64 41.12
C PHE A 1133 40.95 33.33 42.28
N SER A 1134 41.06 34.65 42.22
CA SER A 1134 41.74 35.45 43.25
C SER A 1134 40.85 35.94 44.40
N GLU A 1135 39.53 35.97 44.21
CA GLU A 1135 38.55 36.35 45.25
C GLU A 1135 37.15 35.77 44.96
N ALA A 1136 36.24 35.86 45.95
CA ALA A 1136 34.84 35.49 45.78
C ALA A 1136 34.11 36.49 44.86
N GLY A 1137 33.22 36.01 44.00
CA GLY A 1137 32.54 36.82 42.99
C GLY A 1137 32.00 35.98 41.83
N ALA A 1138 31.33 36.63 40.88
CA ALA A 1138 30.86 35.99 39.66
C ALA A 1138 31.87 36.24 38.52
N TYR A 1139 32.15 35.22 37.73
CA TYR A 1139 33.11 35.24 36.62
C TYR A 1139 32.48 34.70 35.35
N GLU A 1140 32.78 35.33 34.22
CA GLU A 1140 32.41 34.85 32.88
C GLU A 1140 33.69 34.49 32.15
N LEU A 1141 33.83 33.20 31.79
CA LEU A 1141 34.98 32.65 31.10
C LEU A 1141 34.54 32.20 29.72
N ARG A 1142 35.31 32.52 28.68
CA ARG A 1142 34.99 32.22 27.29
C ARG A 1142 35.98 31.22 26.71
N LEU A 1143 35.47 30.17 26.07
CA LEU A 1143 36.23 29.31 25.18
C LEU A 1143 36.01 29.78 23.75
N THR A 1144 37.10 29.99 23.01
CA THR A 1144 37.07 30.37 21.58
C THR A 1144 37.78 29.29 20.78
N ALA A 1145 37.21 28.89 19.65
CA ALA A 1145 37.84 28.06 18.64
C ALA A 1145 38.00 28.87 17.34
N ASP A 1146 39.19 28.78 16.73
CA ASP A 1146 39.60 29.53 15.56
C ASP A 1146 40.36 28.58 14.61
N ASP A 1147 39.77 28.27 13.47
CA ASP A 1147 40.34 27.42 12.42
C ASP A 1147 41.16 28.23 11.38
N GLY A 1148 41.22 29.56 11.52
CA GLY A 1148 41.86 30.49 10.60
C GLY A 1148 40.94 31.13 9.54
N GLU A 1149 39.69 30.69 9.42
CA GLU A 1149 38.64 31.29 8.57
C GLU A 1149 37.38 31.69 9.37
N PHE A 1150 36.97 30.87 10.33
CA PHE A 1150 35.87 31.08 11.24
C PHE A 1150 36.33 31.05 12.71
N GLN A 1151 35.69 31.90 13.51
CA GLN A 1151 35.95 32.01 14.94
C GLN A 1151 34.64 32.00 15.71
N ILE A 1152 34.43 30.95 16.49
CA ILE A 1152 33.22 30.72 17.29
C ILE A 1152 33.62 30.64 18.77
N SER A 1153 32.73 31.05 19.66
CA SER A 1153 33.01 31.07 21.09
C SER A 1153 31.76 30.87 21.93
N ASP A 1154 31.93 30.29 23.11
CA ASP A 1154 30.89 30.14 24.12
C ASP A 1154 31.37 30.59 25.51
N ILE A 1155 30.44 30.93 26.42
CA ILE A 1155 30.72 31.52 27.74
C ILE A 1155 30.12 30.67 28.85
N VAL A 1156 30.95 30.32 29.83
CA VAL A 1156 30.55 29.71 31.10
C VAL A 1156 30.64 30.70 32.26
N THR A 1157 29.64 30.66 33.15
CA THR A 1157 29.58 31.46 34.38
C THR A 1157 30.05 30.64 35.57
N ILE A 1158 31.02 31.17 36.33
CA ILE A 1158 31.51 30.59 37.57
C ILE A 1158 31.18 31.51 38.75
N ILE A 1159 30.45 31.00 39.74
CA ILE A 1159 30.14 31.72 40.98
C ILE A 1159 31.02 31.20 42.11
N VAL A 1160 31.88 32.05 42.66
CA VAL A 1160 32.74 31.73 43.80
C VAL A 1160 32.14 32.35 45.06
N HIS A 1161 31.55 31.51 45.92
CA HIS A 1161 30.93 31.95 47.17
C HIS A 1161 31.97 32.17 48.28
N GLU A 1162 31.78 33.19 49.11
CA GLU A 1162 32.49 33.28 50.39
C GLU A 1162 32.04 32.14 51.32
N ALA A 1163 32.99 31.50 52.02
CA ALA A 1163 32.65 30.48 53.01
C ALA A 1163 31.67 31.03 54.06
N PRO A 1164 30.55 30.34 54.35
CA PRO A 1164 29.61 30.79 55.35
C PRO A 1164 30.28 30.83 56.73
N THR A 1165 30.32 32.01 57.36
CA THR A 1165 30.67 32.12 58.79
C THR A 1165 29.64 31.35 59.63
N PRO A 1166 30.06 30.47 60.57
CA PRO A 1166 29.10 29.70 61.36
C PRO A 1166 28.32 30.62 62.32
N GLY A 1167 27.06 30.89 62.01
CA GLY A 1167 26.13 31.47 62.98
C GLY A 1167 25.01 32.31 62.38
N GLY A 1168 23.86 31.69 62.08
CA GLY A 1168 22.60 32.39 61.82
C GLY A 1168 21.51 31.48 61.27
N SER A 1169 20.56 31.09 62.12
CA SER A 1169 19.37 30.29 61.81
C SER A 1169 18.41 30.96 60.79
N PRO A 1170 17.51 30.18 60.13
CA PRO A 1170 16.89 30.53 58.86
C PRO A 1170 15.68 31.45 59.00
N VAL A 1171 15.50 32.35 58.02
CA VAL A 1171 14.32 33.21 57.90
C VAL A 1171 13.53 32.81 56.65
N MET A 1172 12.30 32.37 56.91
CA MET A 1172 11.21 32.21 55.95
C MET A 1172 10.86 33.55 55.28
N LEU A 1173 10.55 33.55 53.99
CA LEU A 1173 9.65 34.56 53.42
C LEU A 1173 8.54 33.90 52.60
N LYS A 1174 7.32 34.27 52.97
CA LYS A 1174 6.04 33.97 52.36
C LYS A 1174 5.53 35.31 51.85
N GLU A 1175 5.03 35.42 50.62
CA GLU A 1175 3.70 35.99 50.37
C GLU A 1175 3.23 35.89 48.91
N VAL A 1176 1.91 35.90 48.82
CA VAL A 1176 0.95 35.53 47.78
C VAL A 1176 0.26 36.80 47.29
N PHE A 1177 -0.14 36.91 46.03
CA PHE A 1177 -1.38 37.62 45.66
C PHE A 1177 -2.12 36.97 44.47
N HIS A 1178 -3.41 36.71 44.70
CA HIS A 1178 -4.47 36.21 43.81
C HIS A 1178 -5.03 37.31 42.88
N TYR A 1179 -5.58 36.98 41.70
CA TYR A 1179 -7.05 36.84 41.47
C TYR A 1179 -7.43 36.50 40.01
N ILE A 1180 -8.38 35.57 39.90
CA ILE A 1180 -9.21 35.17 38.74
C ILE A 1180 -10.38 36.17 38.59
N PHE A 1181 -10.84 36.47 37.36
CA PHE A 1181 -12.28 36.47 37.02
C PHE A 1181 -12.51 36.23 35.53
N GLN A 1182 -13.51 35.39 35.30
CA GLN A 1182 -14.09 34.80 34.08
C GLN A 1182 -14.70 35.83 33.13
N ASP A 1183 -14.68 35.55 31.82
CA ASP A 1183 -15.80 34.92 31.10
C ASP A 1183 -15.25 34.00 30.00
#